data_AF-A0AA42W9V0-F1
#
_entry.id   AF-A0AA42W9V0-F1
#
_cell.length_a   1.000
_cell.length_b   1.000
_cell.length_c   1.000
_cell.angle_alpha   90.00
_cell.angle_beta   90.00
_cell.angle_gamma   90.00
#
_symmetry.space_group_name_H-M   'P 1'
#
loop_
_entity.id
_entity.type
_entity.pdbx_description
1 polymer ?
#
loop_
_entity_poly.entity_id
_entity_poly.type
_entity_poly.pdbx_seq_one_letter_code
_entity_poly.pdbx_strand_id
1 'polypeptide(L)'
;MSGALLLALAGLAALPQPAVASDIGAAIESIRLSRYPLREPERRVWGTENVRDAVLVGQMENRLYLYRYVRGTGKEFHLDFRSQPLVIDPAAWKASREEYVAVRAPRNDETLYWVGYTYNDADDTRSDGFLVDAAGNVATVRADAYLAIVTASQPWDEARKAQALATLQQALTNYPGRLKAFPVAVRFEHQAPVDVTATFRTLHQVARAIPRAKTAEFARALADLRRFVMEQDFREIDPGGKDPEMLTALNDYGFWLTESGDAVQADRILNDVLRRDPARTAAYLNRADARWAQSAKAGDRRGYFETLAREDYRLYCTQRLAAKEPIPGNIASRISAALNEKTLDAAVCRPQLAIFKAIRADDVDAVRAELARGQDPNGVNENGTSALAVAVSGKQLETVRVLLAAGARADGPNNGFVLLASALPDAKDTRPAAERYALADALIAAGAPLDAGDYNGTPLLVRRISYYSEDKDSLTYLLAKGANPNAREKNGRSALHAAMGSPSRFWFAEQLLAKGADINAAYVRMYYGNRGMWETPLLEALRESNSGELTPTAVFPVSERVTFALAHGADAAVGGYSASKTPERNGLNEAFSLAARTLQPALVDQLAQAAGQPRLPLTPESLSSLLSVWNQVEIRATIKQNGPEWDGQRAKLRATADRLLAAGVPLTRADDATGVTNNNIAPLSLPWLPDDLYRQWLEKGADASDRTDKSVRIDGVADADALPLVIMLRLGKEAKAKMLLEHDAGLYRTPWRCGMAVADVLAWQLDDGGPLSPTGARAVKQVLDGAAGAASCDLNQVSRVQPHVGVSANDLIRQVGVALTVTAPK
;
A
#
# COMPACT_ATOMS: atom_id res chain seq x y z
N MET A 1 -90.50 -15.56 6.79
CA MET A 1 -91.31 -14.80 5.83
C MET A 1 -90.36 -14.20 4.80
N SER A 2 -90.57 -14.54 3.53
CA SER A 2 -90.19 -13.83 2.29
C SER A 2 -88.69 -13.53 2.08
N GLY A 3 -87.94 -14.22 1.21
CA GLY A 3 -87.96 -14.10 -0.27
C GLY A 3 -87.14 -12.86 -0.69
N ALA A 4 -86.11 -12.86 -1.54
CA ALA A 4 -85.81 -13.70 -2.69
C ALA A 4 -84.36 -13.50 -3.23
N LEU A 5 -83.97 -14.45 -4.08
CA LEU A 5 -83.01 -14.45 -5.20
C LEU A 5 -81.47 -14.44 -4.98
N LEU A 6 -80.91 -15.60 -5.33
CA LEU A 6 -79.54 -15.90 -5.76
C LEU A 6 -79.24 -15.41 -7.19
N LEU A 7 -77.93 -15.34 -7.49
CA LEU A 7 -77.19 -15.15 -8.78
C LEU A 7 -76.74 -13.69 -9.01
N ALA A 8 -75.45 -13.36 -9.21
CA ALA A 8 -74.36 -14.12 -9.81
C ALA A 8 -72.98 -13.80 -9.20
N LEU A 9 -72.13 -14.83 -9.08
CA LEU A 9 -70.69 -14.75 -8.90
C LEU A 9 -70.03 -14.56 -10.28
N ALA A 10 -69.34 -13.45 -10.49
CA ALA A 10 -68.23 -13.34 -11.43
C ALA A 10 -67.32 -12.20 -10.96
N GLY A 11 -66.03 -12.50 -10.85
CA GLY A 11 -65.05 -11.65 -10.19
C GLY A 11 -64.86 -10.28 -10.84
N LEU A 12 -64.84 -9.26 -10.00
CA LEU A 12 -64.02 -8.08 -10.20
C LEU A 12 -63.16 -7.97 -8.94
N ALA A 13 -61.87 -8.26 -9.13
CA ALA A 13 -60.85 -7.86 -8.18
C ALA A 13 -61.05 -6.37 -7.90
N ALA A 14 -61.33 -6.04 -6.64
CA ALA A 14 -61.30 -4.67 -6.18
C ALA A 14 -59.92 -4.11 -6.52
N LEU A 15 -59.89 -3.13 -7.42
CA LEU A 15 -58.72 -2.28 -7.63
C LEU A 15 -58.34 -1.72 -6.25
N PRO A 16 -57.11 -1.93 -5.76
CA PRO A 16 -56.64 -1.20 -4.60
C PRO A 16 -56.62 0.29 -4.96
N GLN A 17 -57.16 1.10 -4.06
CA GLN A 17 -57.04 2.56 -4.07
C GLN A 17 -55.56 2.98 -4.17
N PRO A 18 -55.26 4.19 -4.70
CA PRO A 18 -53.90 4.67 -4.83
C PRO A 18 -53.25 4.75 -3.45
N ALA A 19 -52.21 3.95 -3.23
CA ALA A 19 -51.38 4.06 -2.05
C ALA A 19 -50.61 5.40 -2.11
N VAL A 20 -51.16 6.33 -1.34
CA VAL A 20 -50.60 7.54 -0.75
C VAL A 20 -49.08 7.68 -0.86
N ALA A 21 -48.65 8.78 -1.46
CA ALA A 21 -47.32 9.34 -1.30
C ALA A 21 -47.05 9.62 0.19
N SER A 22 -46.18 8.84 0.82
CA SER A 22 -45.36 9.18 2.00
C SER A 22 -44.90 7.91 2.71
N ASP A 23 -43.91 7.20 2.17
CA ASP A 23 -42.87 6.57 3.01
C ASP A 23 -41.68 6.10 2.16
N ILE A 24 -40.76 7.02 1.85
CA ILE A 24 -39.43 6.67 1.35
C ILE A 24 -38.48 6.40 2.53
N GLY A 25 -38.88 6.76 3.77
CA GLY A 25 -38.03 6.72 4.96
C GLY A 25 -37.87 5.33 5.61
N ALA A 26 -38.74 4.35 5.32
CA ALA A 26 -38.72 3.06 6.00
C ALA A 26 -38.00 1.91 5.25
N ALA A 27 -37.43 2.13 4.07
CA ALA A 27 -36.78 1.07 3.28
C ALA A 27 -35.25 1.01 3.42
N ILE A 28 -34.66 1.72 4.40
CA ILE A 28 -33.22 1.95 4.50
C ILE A 28 -32.71 1.67 5.92
N GLU A 29 -32.72 0.40 6.28
CA GLU A 29 -31.85 -0.09 7.35
C GLU A 29 -31.23 -1.42 6.91
N SER A 30 -29.90 -1.43 6.83
CA SER A 30 -28.99 -2.50 6.39
C SER A 30 -28.68 -2.57 4.88
N ILE A 31 -27.43 -2.24 4.50
CA ILE A 31 -26.50 -3.05 3.67
C ILE A 31 -25.17 -2.30 3.46
N ARG A 32 -24.05 -3.01 3.68
CA ARG A 32 -22.68 -2.63 3.28
C ARG A 32 -22.47 -2.96 1.79
N LEU A 33 -22.19 -1.97 0.94
CA LEU A 33 -22.05 -2.11 -0.53
C LEU A 33 -20.68 -2.65 -1.01
N SER A 34 -20.07 -3.59 -0.30
CA SER A 34 -18.76 -4.14 -0.67
C SER A 34 -18.78 -5.46 -1.47
N ARG A 35 -19.93 -5.99 -1.89
CA ARG A 35 -19.98 -7.38 -2.42
C ARG A 35 -20.71 -7.67 -3.74
N TYR A 36 -21.23 -6.67 -4.46
CA TYR A 36 -21.81 -6.94 -5.80
C TYR A 36 -20.96 -6.31 -6.93
N PRO A 37 -20.66 -7.08 -8.00
CA PRO A 37 -19.90 -6.60 -9.13
C PRO A 37 -20.79 -5.75 -10.05
N LEU A 38 -20.41 -4.49 -10.28
CA LEU A 38 -20.80 -3.79 -11.50
C LEU A 38 -20.18 -4.54 -12.68
N ARG A 39 -20.89 -4.64 -13.80
CA ARG A 39 -20.33 -5.31 -14.99
C ARG A 39 -19.26 -4.39 -15.57
N GLU A 40 -18.05 -4.90 -15.81
CA GLU A 40 -17.08 -4.11 -16.57
C GLU A 40 -17.67 -3.74 -17.93
N PRO A 41 -17.57 -2.46 -18.37
CA PRO A 41 -16.65 -1.42 -17.93
C PRO A 41 -17.20 -0.37 -16.92
N GLU A 42 -18.30 -0.65 -16.22
CA GLU A 42 -18.94 0.30 -15.29
C GLU A 42 -18.07 0.54 -14.03
N ARG A 43 -17.67 1.79 -13.77
CA ARG A 43 -16.93 2.20 -12.56
C ARG A 43 -17.88 2.69 -11.47
N ARG A 44 -17.47 2.52 -10.21
CA ARG A 44 -18.12 3.18 -9.06
C ARG A 44 -17.70 4.63 -9.04
N VAL A 45 -18.66 5.55 -9.09
CA VAL A 45 -18.40 6.98 -8.83
C VAL A 45 -18.56 7.24 -7.33
N TRP A 46 -17.67 8.05 -6.75
CA TRP A 46 -17.73 8.39 -5.33
C TRP A 46 -18.89 9.35 -5.08
N GLY A 47 -19.90 8.88 -4.34
CA GLY A 47 -20.93 9.72 -3.72
C GLY A 47 -20.62 9.92 -2.23
N THR A 48 -21.18 10.96 -1.62
CA THR A 48 -21.03 11.18 -0.19
C THR A 48 -21.68 10.05 0.62
N GLU A 49 -20.91 9.43 1.51
CA GLU A 49 -21.29 8.28 2.37
C GLU A 49 -22.40 8.54 3.40
N ASN A 50 -23.18 9.62 3.30
CA ASN A 50 -24.11 10.05 4.35
C ASN A 50 -25.57 10.26 3.92
N VAL A 51 -25.96 9.84 2.71
CA VAL A 51 -27.37 9.86 2.32
C VAL A 51 -27.99 8.51 2.67
N ARG A 52 -28.85 8.48 3.70
CA ARG A 52 -29.85 7.42 3.82
C ARG A 52 -30.58 7.40 2.48
N ASP A 53 -30.63 6.24 1.83
CA ASP A 53 -31.30 5.94 0.56
C ASP A 53 -30.31 5.72 -0.60
N ALA A 54 -29.89 4.46 -0.82
CA ALA A 54 -28.81 4.12 -1.75
C ALA A 54 -29.26 4.25 -3.23
N VAL A 55 -28.94 5.38 -3.84
CA VAL A 55 -28.86 5.54 -5.29
C VAL A 55 -27.44 5.22 -5.73
N LEU A 56 -27.24 4.13 -6.48
CA LEU A 56 -25.92 3.82 -7.03
C LEU A 56 -25.74 4.56 -8.35
N VAL A 57 -24.66 5.33 -8.45
CA VAL A 57 -24.23 5.93 -9.71
C VAL A 57 -23.17 5.03 -10.35
N GLY A 58 -23.56 4.32 -11.40
CA GLY A 58 -22.59 3.65 -12.27
C GLY A 58 -22.15 4.63 -13.35
N GLN A 59 -20.84 4.71 -13.62
CA GLN A 59 -20.35 5.49 -14.75
C GLN A 59 -19.81 4.58 -15.85
N MET A 60 -20.24 4.85 -17.07
CA MET A 60 -19.66 4.26 -18.27
C MET A 60 -19.34 5.39 -19.24
N GLU A 61 -18.06 5.63 -19.48
CA GLU A 61 -17.61 6.75 -20.32
C GLU A 61 -18.12 8.11 -19.78
N ASN A 62 -18.66 8.97 -20.63
CA ASN A 62 -19.26 10.25 -20.27
C ASN A 62 -20.74 10.11 -19.84
N ARG A 63 -21.12 8.99 -19.22
CA ARG A 63 -22.50 8.72 -18.83
C ARG A 63 -22.61 8.30 -17.39
N LEU A 64 -23.59 8.86 -16.70
CA LEU A 64 -23.98 8.42 -15.37
C LEU A 64 -25.30 7.66 -15.46
N TYR A 65 -25.38 6.53 -14.76
CA TYR A 65 -26.57 5.71 -14.64
C TYR A 65 -27.00 5.69 -13.18
N LEU A 66 -28.25 6.07 -12.92
CA LEU A 66 -28.83 6.02 -11.57
C LEU A 66 -29.59 4.71 -11.38
N TYR A 67 -29.24 4.02 -10.30
CA TYR A 67 -29.92 2.80 -9.86
C TYR A 67 -30.52 2.97 -8.48
N ARG A 68 -31.72 2.44 -8.26
CA ARG A 68 -32.31 2.31 -6.93
C ARG A 68 -32.44 0.84 -6.52
N TYR A 69 -32.30 0.59 -5.23
CA TYR A 69 -32.49 -0.74 -4.65
C TYR A 69 -33.90 -0.85 -4.08
N VAL A 70 -34.66 -1.87 -4.51
CA VAL A 70 -36.01 -2.13 -4.02
C VAL A 70 -36.04 -3.50 -3.35
N ARG A 71 -36.59 -3.54 -2.14
CA ARG A 71 -36.75 -4.79 -1.38
C ARG A 71 -38.02 -5.50 -1.86
N GLY A 72 -37.86 -6.74 -2.32
CA GLY A 72 -38.97 -7.60 -2.69
C GLY A 72 -39.65 -8.23 -1.47
N THR A 73 -40.64 -9.10 -1.71
CA THR A 73 -41.27 -9.88 -0.64
C THR A 73 -40.27 -10.90 -0.08
N GLY A 74 -39.73 -10.64 1.11
CA GLY A 74 -38.79 -11.53 1.82
C GLY A 74 -37.36 -10.96 1.95
N LYS A 75 -36.35 -11.81 1.69
CA LYS A 75 -34.92 -11.44 1.69
C LYS A 75 -34.39 -11.08 0.29
N GLU A 76 -35.25 -11.11 -0.72
CA GLU A 76 -34.88 -10.76 -2.09
C GLU A 76 -34.85 -9.25 -2.26
N PHE A 77 -33.83 -8.78 -2.98
CA PHE A 77 -33.71 -7.40 -3.39
C PHE A 77 -33.59 -7.37 -4.91
N HIS A 78 -34.29 -6.44 -5.54
CA HIS A 78 -34.19 -6.18 -6.97
C HIS A 78 -33.72 -4.75 -7.18
N LEU A 79 -32.83 -4.57 -8.16
CA LEU A 79 -32.50 -3.25 -8.65
C LEU A 79 -33.69 -2.78 -9.48
N ASP A 80 -34.35 -1.74 -9.02
CA ASP A 80 -35.38 -1.07 -9.80
C ASP A 80 -34.98 0.38 -9.94
N PHE A 81 -35.02 0.85 -11.18
CA PHE A 81 -34.66 2.15 -11.72
C PHE A 81 -33.35 2.17 -12.52
N ARG A 82 -33.48 2.54 -13.78
CA ARG A 82 -32.44 3.11 -14.64
C ARG A 82 -33.00 4.41 -15.18
N SER A 83 -32.42 5.53 -14.79
CA SER A 83 -32.62 6.77 -15.55
C SER A 83 -32.24 6.51 -17.01
N GLN A 84 -32.77 7.31 -17.94
CA GLN A 84 -32.06 7.47 -19.22
C GLN A 84 -30.59 7.85 -18.92
N PRO A 85 -29.62 7.40 -19.75
CA PRO A 85 -28.21 7.70 -19.50
C PRO A 85 -28.03 9.22 -19.37
N LEU A 86 -27.47 9.64 -18.23
CA LEU A 86 -27.20 11.04 -17.97
C LEU A 86 -25.88 11.38 -18.68
N VAL A 87 -26.00 11.97 -19.87
CA VAL A 87 -24.85 12.30 -20.71
C VAL A 87 -24.18 13.57 -20.19
N ILE A 88 -23.01 13.45 -19.59
CA ILE A 88 -22.19 14.62 -19.22
C ILE A 88 -21.56 15.20 -20.47
N ASP A 89 -21.21 16.48 -20.42
CA ASP A 89 -20.66 17.22 -21.56
C ASP A 89 -19.49 16.45 -22.21
N PRO A 90 -19.67 15.89 -23.42
CA PRO A 90 -18.64 15.11 -24.09
C PRO A 90 -17.36 15.90 -24.35
N ALA A 91 -17.44 17.23 -24.48
CA ALA A 91 -16.30 18.09 -24.75
C ALA A 91 -15.43 18.33 -23.50
N ALA A 92 -16.02 18.25 -22.31
CA ALA A 92 -15.34 18.45 -21.03
C ALA A 92 -14.84 17.13 -20.40
N TRP A 93 -15.38 15.99 -20.85
CA TRP A 93 -15.06 14.67 -20.32
C TRP A 93 -13.69 14.11 -20.76
N LYS A 94 -12.99 13.41 -19.84
CA LYS A 94 -11.75 12.65 -20.14
C LYS A 94 -11.71 11.35 -19.36
N ALA A 95 -11.36 10.24 -20.03
CA ALA A 95 -11.36 8.89 -19.44
C ALA A 95 -10.44 8.65 -18.22
N SER A 96 -9.46 9.52 -18.00
CA SER A 96 -8.50 9.45 -16.89
C SER A 96 -8.86 10.35 -15.71
N ARG A 97 -9.94 11.14 -15.81
CA ARG A 97 -10.39 12.04 -14.73
C ARG A 97 -11.34 11.29 -13.80
N GLU A 98 -11.31 11.68 -12.54
CA GLU A 98 -12.32 11.28 -11.55
C GLU A 98 -13.40 12.37 -11.53
N GLU A 99 -14.66 11.98 -11.60
CA GLU A 99 -15.80 12.88 -11.47
C GLU A 99 -16.39 12.79 -10.06
N TYR A 100 -16.60 13.94 -9.42
CA TYR A 100 -17.36 13.99 -8.18
C TYR A 100 -18.84 14.06 -8.54
N VAL A 101 -19.60 13.03 -8.19
CA VAL A 101 -21.05 12.99 -8.41
C VAL A 101 -21.76 13.03 -7.08
N ALA A 102 -22.74 13.92 -6.99
CA ALA A 102 -23.55 14.09 -5.81
C ALA A 102 -25.02 14.07 -6.21
N VAL A 103 -25.73 13.15 -5.56
CA VAL A 103 -27.16 12.96 -5.75
C VAL A 103 -27.88 13.56 -4.56
N ARG A 104 -28.83 14.46 -4.83
CA ARG A 104 -29.75 14.98 -3.84
C ARG A 104 -31.14 14.42 -4.15
N ALA A 105 -31.61 13.57 -3.24
CA ALA A 105 -32.98 13.08 -3.27
C ALA A 105 -34.00 14.21 -3.03
N PRO A 106 -35.19 14.14 -3.63
CA PRO A 106 -36.29 15.04 -3.39
C PRO A 106 -36.77 14.93 -1.94
N ARG A 107 -37.20 16.04 -1.36
CA ARG A 107 -37.98 16.06 -0.11
C ARG A 107 -39.44 15.64 -0.35
N ASN A 108 -40.22 15.47 0.72
CA ASN A 108 -41.58 14.88 0.69
C ASN A 108 -42.55 15.52 -0.32
N ASP A 109 -42.30 16.75 -0.76
CA ASP A 109 -43.08 17.56 -1.70
C ASP A 109 -42.43 17.75 -3.09
N GLU A 110 -41.17 17.30 -3.26
CA GLU A 110 -40.43 17.35 -4.52
C GLU A 110 -40.62 16.04 -5.31
N THR A 111 -40.72 16.11 -6.64
CA THR A 111 -40.87 14.95 -7.54
C THR A 111 -39.64 14.71 -8.43
N LEU A 112 -38.65 15.61 -8.34
CA LEU A 112 -37.44 15.63 -9.15
C LEU A 112 -36.20 15.47 -8.27
N TYR A 113 -35.30 14.61 -8.69
CA TYR A 113 -34.00 14.37 -8.06
C TYR A 113 -32.96 15.25 -8.75
N TRP A 114 -32.05 15.84 -7.98
CA TRP A 114 -30.90 16.56 -8.55
C TRP A 114 -29.67 15.66 -8.56
N VAL A 115 -29.03 15.55 -9.72
CA VAL A 115 -27.73 14.90 -9.87
C VAL A 115 -26.74 15.92 -10.38
N GLY A 116 -25.93 16.44 -9.48
CA GLY A 116 -24.83 17.34 -9.81
C GLY A 116 -23.55 16.54 -10.04
N TYR A 117 -22.74 16.99 -11.00
CA TYR A 117 -21.40 16.47 -11.20
C TYR A 117 -20.40 17.60 -11.36
N THR A 118 -19.20 17.43 -10.80
CA THR A 118 -18.13 18.44 -10.89
C THR A 118 -16.81 17.81 -11.28
N TYR A 119 -15.95 18.63 -11.90
CA TYR A 119 -14.60 18.26 -12.29
C TYR A 119 -13.58 18.72 -11.24
N ASN A 120 -12.44 18.04 -11.11
CA ASN A 120 -11.39 18.37 -10.14
C ASN A 120 -10.79 19.78 -10.29
N ASP A 121 -10.95 20.42 -11.45
CA ASP A 121 -10.49 21.76 -11.80
C ASP A 121 -11.61 22.82 -11.81
N ALA A 122 -12.80 22.50 -11.30
CA ALA A 122 -13.92 23.45 -11.22
C ALA A 122 -13.64 24.60 -10.23
N ASP A 123 -13.98 25.82 -10.61
CA ASP A 123 -13.72 27.06 -9.86
C ASP A 123 -14.97 27.64 -9.17
N ASP A 124 -15.99 26.80 -8.93
CA ASP A 124 -17.30 27.16 -8.35
C ASP A 124 -18.07 28.26 -9.13
N THR A 125 -17.68 28.58 -10.38
CA THR A 125 -18.38 29.57 -11.22
C THR A 125 -19.50 28.99 -12.07
N ARG A 126 -19.53 27.66 -12.21
CA ARG A 126 -20.51 26.91 -13.01
C ARG A 126 -20.94 25.64 -12.30
N SER A 127 -22.21 25.26 -12.50
CA SER A 127 -22.80 24.03 -12.00
C SER A 127 -23.58 23.34 -13.10
N ASP A 128 -23.13 22.14 -13.47
CA ASP A 128 -23.80 21.27 -14.42
C ASP A 128 -24.42 20.07 -13.70
N GLY A 129 -25.54 19.59 -14.22
CA GLY A 129 -26.21 18.43 -13.64
C GLY A 129 -27.51 18.08 -14.34
N PHE A 130 -28.30 17.24 -13.68
CA PHE A 130 -29.52 16.69 -14.23
C PHE A 130 -30.65 16.75 -13.21
N LEU A 131 -31.85 17.03 -13.70
CA LEU A 131 -33.09 16.73 -12.99
C LEU A 131 -33.62 15.41 -13.53
N VAL A 132 -33.91 14.48 -12.63
CA VAL A 132 -34.46 13.16 -12.98
C VAL A 132 -35.81 13.02 -12.30
N ASP A 133 -36.85 12.63 -13.03
CA ASP A 133 -38.16 12.37 -12.44
C ASP A 133 -38.34 10.92 -11.97
N ALA A 134 -39.45 10.64 -11.29
CA ALA A 134 -39.76 9.30 -10.79
C ALA A 134 -39.93 8.23 -11.89
N ALA A 135 -40.09 8.63 -13.15
CA ALA A 135 -40.20 7.74 -14.31
C ALA A 135 -38.86 7.57 -15.06
N GLY A 136 -37.78 8.24 -14.62
CA GLY A 136 -36.45 8.14 -15.24
C GLY A 136 -36.23 9.09 -16.41
N ASN A 137 -37.14 10.03 -16.66
CA ASN A 137 -36.92 11.06 -17.66
C ASN A 137 -35.94 12.10 -17.12
N VAL A 138 -35.11 12.61 -18.02
CA VAL A 138 -33.98 13.46 -17.70
C VAL A 138 -34.19 14.85 -18.28
N ALA A 139 -33.89 15.87 -17.47
CA ALA A 139 -33.66 17.22 -17.95
C ALA A 139 -32.24 17.65 -17.61
N THR A 140 -31.48 18.09 -18.61
CA THR A 140 -30.12 18.59 -18.42
C THR A 140 -30.16 20.01 -17.92
N VAL A 141 -29.28 20.35 -16.97
CA VAL A 141 -29.17 21.67 -16.37
C VAL A 141 -27.74 22.17 -16.52
N ARG A 142 -27.61 23.39 -17.07
CA ARG A 142 -26.35 24.14 -17.11
C ARG A 142 -26.59 25.48 -16.47
N ALA A 143 -25.82 25.80 -15.43
CA ALA A 143 -26.04 27.01 -14.64
C ALA A 143 -24.73 27.75 -14.32
N ASP A 144 -24.79 29.08 -14.38
CA ASP A 144 -23.79 29.99 -13.81
C ASP A 144 -24.48 31.08 -12.97
N ALA A 145 -23.74 32.08 -12.50
CA ALA A 145 -24.29 33.16 -11.68
C ALA A 145 -25.40 34.00 -12.38
N TYR A 146 -25.52 33.94 -13.72
CA TYR A 146 -26.47 34.74 -14.49
C TYR A 146 -27.66 33.92 -15.00
N LEU A 147 -27.43 32.72 -15.52
CA LEU A 147 -28.46 31.95 -16.22
C LEU A 147 -28.38 30.45 -15.90
N ALA A 148 -29.53 29.85 -15.55
CA ALA A 148 -29.74 28.41 -15.64
C ALA A 148 -30.58 28.05 -16.86
N ILE A 149 -30.09 27.13 -17.69
CA ILE A 149 -30.83 26.54 -18.81
C ILE A 149 -31.18 25.10 -18.43
N VAL A 150 -32.47 24.77 -18.49
CA VAL A 150 -33.03 23.45 -18.17
C VAL A 150 -33.67 22.87 -19.44
N THR A 151 -33.06 21.85 -20.04
CA THR A 151 -33.48 21.27 -21.31
C THR A 151 -34.05 19.87 -21.10
N ALA A 152 -35.27 19.60 -21.58
CA ALA A 152 -35.92 18.28 -21.45
C ALA A 152 -36.50 17.76 -22.77
N SER A 153 -36.56 16.43 -22.87
CA SER A 153 -37.20 15.74 -24.00
C SER A 153 -38.72 15.84 -24.00
N GLN A 154 -39.31 16.07 -22.83
CA GLN A 154 -40.75 16.31 -22.66
C GLN A 154 -41.03 17.81 -22.58
N PRO A 155 -42.17 18.29 -23.10
CA PRO A 155 -42.61 19.68 -22.93
C PRO A 155 -42.69 20.11 -21.46
N TRP A 156 -42.61 21.42 -21.22
CA TRP A 156 -42.69 22.02 -19.89
C TRP A 156 -44.06 22.66 -19.65
N ASP A 157 -44.84 22.10 -18.73
CA ASP A 157 -45.99 22.77 -18.15
C ASP A 157 -45.61 23.58 -16.90
N GLU A 158 -46.54 24.41 -16.41
CA GLU A 158 -46.29 25.30 -15.27
C GLU A 158 -46.03 24.55 -13.95
N ALA A 159 -46.65 23.39 -13.74
CA ALA A 159 -46.45 22.59 -12.53
C ALA A 159 -45.03 21.99 -12.49
N ARG A 160 -44.57 21.45 -13.61
CA ARG A 160 -43.24 20.86 -13.77
C ARG A 160 -42.14 21.92 -13.69
N LYS A 161 -42.36 23.12 -14.23
CA LYS A 161 -41.46 24.27 -14.06
C LYS A 161 -41.34 24.68 -12.60
N ALA A 162 -42.45 24.78 -11.88
CA ALA A 162 -42.46 25.14 -10.47
C ALA A 162 -41.69 24.12 -9.62
N GLN A 163 -41.89 22.82 -9.86
CA GLN A 163 -41.17 21.73 -9.17
C GLN A 163 -39.66 21.74 -9.48
N ALA A 164 -39.29 21.94 -10.75
CA ALA A 164 -37.90 22.05 -11.16
C ALA A 164 -37.21 23.26 -10.51
N LEU A 165 -37.89 24.41 -10.46
CA LEU A 165 -37.36 25.63 -9.85
C LEU A 165 -37.12 25.45 -8.35
N ALA A 166 -38.07 24.88 -7.62
CA ALA A 166 -37.93 24.60 -6.18
C ALA A 166 -36.72 23.70 -5.89
N THR A 167 -36.56 22.64 -6.69
CA THR A 167 -35.43 21.71 -6.58
C THR A 167 -34.10 22.43 -6.83
N LEU A 168 -34.00 23.24 -7.90
CA LEU A 168 -32.79 23.96 -8.31
C LEU A 168 -32.37 25.07 -7.35
N GLN A 169 -33.32 25.82 -6.78
CA GLN A 169 -33.03 26.89 -5.81
C GLN A 169 -32.20 26.39 -4.63
N GLN A 170 -32.53 25.20 -4.15
CA GLN A 170 -31.81 24.56 -3.07
C GLN A 170 -30.54 23.81 -3.55
N ALA A 171 -30.53 23.27 -4.77
CA ALA A 171 -29.45 22.42 -5.27
C ALA A 171 -28.24 23.19 -5.81
N LEU A 172 -28.45 24.34 -6.46
CA LEU A 172 -27.38 25.08 -7.13
C LEU A 172 -26.52 25.91 -6.18
N THR A 173 -27.09 26.36 -5.05
CA THR A 173 -26.41 27.22 -4.06
C THR A 173 -25.83 26.45 -2.88
N ASN A 174 -26.33 25.24 -2.62
CA ASN A 174 -25.78 24.34 -1.61
C ASN A 174 -24.86 23.31 -2.26
N TYR A 175 -24.22 22.48 -1.44
CA TYR A 175 -23.57 21.28 -1.95
C TYR A 175 -24.62 20.40 -2.68
N PRO A 176 -24.39 19.96 -3.92
CA PRO A 176 -23.10 19.98 -4.65
C PRO A 176 -22.89 21.12 -5.67
N GLY A 177 -23.88 21.98 -5.95
CA GLY A 177 -23.78 23.00 -7.01
C GLY A 177 -22.85 24.19 -6.69
N ARG A 178 -22.67 24.54 -5.41
CA ARG A 178 -21.72 25.54 -4.88
C ARG A 178 -21.64 26.90 -5.62
N LEU A 179 -22.66 27.29 -6.38
CA LEU A 179 -22.69 28.63 -6.97
C LEU A 179 -22.76 29.67 -5.85
N LYS A 180 -21.97 30.75 -5.99
CA LYS A 180 -21.94 31.85 -5.01
C LYS A 180 -23.31 32.50 -4.79
N ALA A 181 -24.18 32.45 -5.79
CA ALA A 181 -25.56 32.91 -5.73
C ALA A 181 -26.43 32.11 -6.73
N PHE A 182 -27.74 32.09 -6.49
CA PHE A 182 -28.69 31.49 -7.43
C PHE A 182 -28.72 32.31 -8.74
N PRO A 183 -28.82 31.67 -9.93
CA PRO A 183 -28.84 32.36 -11.21
C PRO A 183 -29.94 33.44 -11.29
N VAL A 184 -29.62 34.59 -11.90
CA VAL A 184 -30.55 35.72 -12.08
C VAL A 184 -31.78 35.32 -12.90
N ALA A 185 -31.62 34.41 -13.87
CA ALA A 185 -32.70 33.91 -14.71
C ALA A 185 -32.66 32.38 -14.86
N VAL A 186 -33.83 31.78 -15.05
CA VAL A 186 -33.98 30.34 -15.36
C VAL A 186 -34.80 30.20 -16.64
N ARG A 187 -34.26 29.47 -17.63
CA ARG A 187 -34.91 29.20 -18.92
C ARG A 187 -35.19 27.70 -19.07
N PHE A 188 -36.43 27.37 -19.42
CA PHE A 188 -36.85 26.00 -19.70
C PHE A 188 -36.97 25.78 -21.21
N GLU A 189 -36.31 24.75 -21.72
CA GLU A 189 -36.27 24.40 -23.14
C GLU A 189 -36.78 22.97 -23.37
N HIS A 190 -37.47 22.79 -24.50
CA HIS A 190 -37.91 21.48 -24.98
C HIS A 190 -37.12 21.10 -26.23
N GLN A 191 -36.58 19.88 -26.24
CA GLN A 191 -35.86 19.32 -27.38
C GLN A 191 -36.41 17.93 -27.70
N ALA A 192 -36.94 17.71 -28.90
CA ALA A 192 -37.49 16.39 -29.26
C ALA A 192 -36.43 15.27 -29.18
N PRO A 193 -36.81 14.05 -28.73
CA PRO A 193 -35.89 12.92 -28.67
C PRO A 193 -35.37 12.53 -30.06
N VAL A 194 -34.09 12.15 -30.13
CA VAL A 194 -33.44 11.72 -31.38
C VAL A 194 -33.80 10.26 -31.66
N ASP A 195 -34.15 9.92 -32.91
CA ASP A 195 -34.26 8.52 -33.33
C ASP A 195 -32.86 7.92 -33.48
N VAL A 196 -32.38 7.29 -32.39
CA VAL A 196 -31.00 6.83 -32.27
C VAL A 196 -30.61 5.88 -33.41
N THR A 197 -31.51 4.97 -33.77
CA THR A 197 -31.24 3.94 -34.79
C THR A 197 -31.25 4.54 -36.19
N ALA A 198 -32.25 5.37 -36.52
CA ALA A 198 -32.31 6.00 -37.84
C ALA A 198 -31.15 6.99 -38.08
N THR A 199 -30.77 7.76 -37.06
CA THR A 199 -29.65 8.69 -37.15
C THR A 199 -28.32 7.95 -37.29
N PHE A 200 -28.08 6.89 -36.51
CA PHE A 200 -26.87 6.07 -36.67
C PHE A 200 -26.78 5.46 -38.06
N ARG A 201 -27.87 4.87 -38.56
CA ARG A 201 -27.95 4.30 -39.93
C ARG A 201 -27.52 5.34 -40.96
N THR A 202 -28.06 6.55 -40.87
CA THR A 202 -27.75 7.64 -41.80
C THR A 202 -26.27 8.01 -41.75
N LEU A 203 -25.71 8.22 -40.55
CA LEU A 203 -24.30 8.56 -40.36
C LEU A 203 -23.37 7.44 -40.85
N HIS A 204 -23.73 6.18 -40.61
CA HIS A 204 -22.99 5.02 -41.07
C HIS A 204 -22.99 4.93 -42.60
N GLN A 205 -24.15 5.10 -43.25
CA GLN A 205 -24.27 5.10 -44.70
C GLN A 205 -23.44 6.21 -45.35
N VAL A 206 -23.44 7.42 -44.76
CA VAL A 206 -22.58 8.53 -45.21
C VAL A 206 -21.10 8.14 -45.11
N ALA A 207 -20.65 7.62 -43.97
CA ALA A 207 -19.26 7.20 -43.79
C ALA A 207 -18.87 6.07 -44.74
N ARG A 208 -19.75 5.09 -44.94
CA ARG A 208 -19.54 3.93 -45.82
C ARG A 208 -19.45 4.31 -47.30
N ALA A 209 -20.16 5.36 -47.72
CA ALA A 209 -20.14 5.83 -49.10
C ALA A 209 -18.85 6.60 -49.47
N ILE A 210 -18.06 7.05 -48.49
CA ILE A 210 -16.82 7.77 -48.74
C ILE A 210 -15.70 6.80 -49.14
N PRO A 211 -15.06 6.98 -50.30
CA PRO A 211 -13.93 6.13 -50.70
C PRO A 211 -12.80 6.18 -49.68
N ARG A 212 -12.24 5.01 -49.32
CA ARG A 212 -11.17 4.91 -48.30
C ARG A 212 -9.90 5.68 -48.63
N ALA A 213 -9.65 5.99 -49.90
CA ALA A 213 -8.55 6.85 -50.34
C ALA A 213 -8.73 8.32 -49.90
N LYS A 214 -9.96 8.76 -49.63
CA LYS A 214 -10.28 10.12 -49.17
C LYS A 214 -10.22 10.22 -47.64
N THR A 215 -9.02 10.06 -47.10
CA THR A 215 -8.78 9.94 -45.64
C THR A 215 -9.38 11.06 -44.80
N ALA A 216 -9.30 12.33 -45.25
CA ALA A 216 -9.82 13.48 -44.51
C ALA A 216 -11.36 13.59 -44.51
N GLU A 217 -12.03 13.18 -45.58
CA GLU A 217 -13.51 13.13 -45.64
C GLU A 217 -14.02 11.99 -44.75
N PHE A 218 -13.39 10.81 -44.86
CA PHE A 218 -13.75 9.66 -44.05
C PHE A 218 -13.50 9.92 -42.55
N ALA A 219 -12.37 10.54 -42.19
CA ALA A 219 -12.06 10.88 -40.80
C ALA A 219 -13.10 11.84 -40.19
N ARG A 220 -13.63 12.78 -40.97
CA ARG A 220 -14.72 13.68 -40.52
C ARG A 220 -16.02 12.91 -40.29
N ALA A 221 -16.44 12.08 -41.24
CA ALA A 221 -17.65 11.27 -41.08
C ALA A 221 -17.54 10.28 -39.91
N LEU A 222 -16.35 9.69 -39.69
CA LEU A 222 -16.10 8.84 -38.53
C LEU A 222 -16.12 9.62 -37.22
N ALA A 223 -15.63 10.87 -37.20
CA ALA A 223 -15.73 11.74 -36.03
C ALA A 223 -17.20 12.07 -35.69
N ASP A 224 -18.06 12.27 -36.71
CA ASP A 224 -19.50 12.47 -36.52
C ASP A 224 -20.17 11.24 -35.93
N LEU A 225 -19.89 10.05 -36.46
CA LEU A 225 -20.33 8.77 -35.89
C LEU A 225 -19.86 8.60 -34.44
N ARG A 226 -18.60 8.91 -34.17
CA ARG A 226 -18.03 8.81 -32.83
C ARG A 226 -18.73 9.73 -31.85
N ARG A 227 -18.90 10.99 -32.21
CA ARG A 227 -19.63 11.96 -31.38
C ARG A 227 -21.05 11.48 -31.11
N PHE A 228 -21.76 11.02 -32.14
CA PHE A 228 -23.11 10.52 -32.00
C PHE A 228 -23.21 9.30 -31.07
N VAL A 229 -22.33 8.31 -31.22
CA VAL A 229 -22.31 7.11 -30.36
C VAL A 229 -21.94 7.46 -28.92
N MET A 230 -21.01 8.41 -28.72
CA MET A 230 -20.69 8.96 -27.39
C MET A 230 -21.89 9.67 -26.77
N GLU A 231 -22.77 10.27 -27.57
CA GLU A 231 -24.00 10.96 -27.12
C GLU A 231 -25.19 10.01 -26.91
N GLN A 232 -25.39 8.95 -27.69
CA GLN A 232 -26.64 8.14 -27.69
C GLN A 232 -26.54 6.64 -27.25
N ASP A 233 -25.38 6.12 -26.81
CA ASP A 233 -25.10 4.72 -26.44
C ASP A 233 -25.20 3.78 -27.65
N PHE A 234 -24.13 3.05 -27.97
CA PHE A 234 -24.23 2.07 -29.04
C PHE A 234 -25.21 0.93 -28.72
N ARG A 235 -25.54 0.71 -27.44
CA ARG A 235 -26.51 -0.31 -27.01
C ARG A 235 -27.96 0.08 -27.31
N GLU A 236 -28.24 1.36 -27.50
CA GLU A 236 -29.56 1.88 -27.87
C GLU A 236 -29.79 1.87 -29.39
N ILE A 237 -28.75 1.58 -30.17
CA ILE A 237 -28.86 1.29 -31.61
C ILE A 237 -29.43 -0.13 -31.75
N ASP A 238 -30.66 -0.23 -32.27
CA ASP A 238 -31.43 -1.47 -32.40
C ASP A 238 -31.34 -2.37 -31.14
N PRO A 239 -31.89 -1.95 -29.99
CA PRO A 239 -31.69 -2.63 -28.71
C PRO A 239 -32.27 -4.06 -28.71
N GLY A 240 -33.26 -4.33 -29.58
CA GLY A 240 -33.84 -5.65 -29.78
C GLY A 240 -33.01 -6.58 -30.65
N GLY A 241 -31.97 -6.07 -31.33
CA GLY A 241 -31.12 -6.82 -32.25
C GLY A 241 -31.88 -7.43 -33.42
N LYS A 242 -32.98 -6.79 -33.84
CA LYS A 242 -33.90 -7.32 -34.86
C LYS A 242 -33.49 -6.94 -36.28
N ASP A 243 -32.61 -5.97 -36.45
CA ASP A 243 -32.14 -5.45 -37.74
C ASP A 243 -30.70 -5.94 -38.04
N PRO A 244 -30.54 -6.94 -38.95
CA PRO A 244 -29.21 -7.43 -39.35
C PRO A 244 -28.31 -6.36 -39.98
N GLU A 245 -28.90 -5.31 -40.55
CA GLU A 245 -28.15 -4.19 -41.12
C GLU A 245 -27.43 -3.41 -40.00
N MET A 246 -28.07 -3.25 -38.83
CA MET A 246 -27.48 -2.53 -37.69
C MET A 246 -26.31 -3.29 -37.05
N LEU A 247 -26.41 -4.62 -36.94
CA LEU A 247 -25.26 -5.44 -36.49
C LEU A 247 -24.08 -5.36 -37.47
N THR A 248 -24.37 -5.26 -38.77
CA THR A 248 -23.34 -5.05 -39.79
C THR A 248 -22.74 -3.65 -39.65
N ALA A 249 -23.57 -2.62 -39.47
CA ALA A 249 -23.10 -1.25 -39.28
C ALA A 249 -22.26 -1.06 -38.01
N LEU A 250 -22.64 -1.69 -36.90
CA LEU A 250 -21.86 -1.70 -35.66
C LEU A 250 -20.53 -2.46 -35.81
N ASN A 251 -20.52 -3.58 -36.55
CA ASN A 251 -19.30 -4.30 -36.85
C ASN A 251 -18.34 -3.48 -37.73
N ASP A 252 -18.86 -2.83 -38.78
CA ASP A 252 -18.11 -1.92 -39.66
C ASP A 252 -17.52 -0.75 -38.84
N TYR A 253 -18.34 -0.17 -37.96
CA TYR A 253 -17.93 0.92 -37.09
C TYR A 253 -16.81 0.49 -36.11
N GLY A 254 -16.92 -0.67 -35.48
CA GLY A 254 -15.85 -1.23 -34.65
C GLY A 254 -14.54 -1.47 -35.41
N PHE A 255 -14.62 -1.94 -36.66
CA PHE A 255 -13.47 -2.04 -37.54
C PHE A 255 -12.83 -0.66 -37.83
N TRP A 256 -13.62 0.34 -38.20
CA TRP A 256 -13.12 1.70 -38.47
C TRP A 256 -12.51 2.38 -37.24
N LEU A 257 -13.06 2.12 -36.05
CA LEU A 257 -12.48 2.59 -34.79
C LEU A 257 -11.08 1.98 -34.55
N THR A 258 -10.92 0.68 -34.83
CA THR A 258 -9.61 0.02 -34.73
C THR A 258 -8.59 0.67 -35.66
N GLU A 259 -8.95 0.89 -36.92
CA GLU A 259 -8.06 1.52 -37.92
C GLU A 259 -7.69 2.96 -37.58
N SER A 260 -8.61 3.72 -36.98
CA SER A 260 -8.36 5.10 -36.54
C SER A 260 -7.62 5.19 -35.20
N GLY A 261 -7.29 4.04 -34.59
CA GLY A 261 -6.47 3.94 -33.39
C GLY A 261 -7.25 3.90 -32.06
N ASP A 262 -8.58 3.87 -32.10
CA ASP A 262 -9.48 3.75 -30.95
C ASP A 262 -9.88 2.29 -30.70
N ALA A 263 -8.86 1.48 -30.46
CA ALA A 263 -9.01 0.04 -30.32
C ALA A 263 -9.78 -0.39 -29.04
N VAL A 264 -9.82 0.47 -28.02
CA VAL A 264 -10.57 0.22 -26.78
C VAL A 264 -12.07 0.30 -27.06
N GLN A 265 -12.52 1.36 -27.75
CA GLN A 265 -13.94 1.51 -28.08
C GLN A 265 -14.39 0.45 -29.09
N ALA A 266 -13.52 0.12 -30.06
CA ALA A 266 -13.77 -0.96 -31.01
C ALA A 266 -14.06 -2.30 -30.33
N ASP A 267 -13.21 -2.73 -29.38
CA ASP A 267 -13.38 -4.00 -28.66
C ASP A 267 -14.71 -4.06 -27.91
N ARG A 268 -15.15 -2.95 -27.30
CA ARG A 268 -16.46 -2.86 -26.60
C ARG A 268 -17.63 -3.08 -27.56
N ILE A 269 -17.66 -2.37 -28.67
CA ILE A 269 -18.74 -2.45 -29.67
C ILE A 269 -18.78 -3.86 -30.28
N LEU A 270 -17.62 -4.39 -30.66
CA LEU A 270 -17.51 -5.72 -31.26
C LEU A 270 -17.87 -6.83 -30.27
N ASN A 271 -17.59 -6.65 -28.98
CA ASN A 271 -18.04 -7.54 -27.94
C ASN A 271 -19.58 -7.57 -27.83
N ASP A 272 -20.25 -6.42 -27.95
CA ASP A 272 -21.72 -6.38 -27.95
C ASP A 272 -22.32 -6.95 -29.24
N VAL A 273 -21.70 -6.73 -30.40
CA VAL A 273 -22.09 -7.41 -31.66
C VAL A 273 -22.06 -8.93 -31.47
N LEU A 274 -20.97 -9.48 -30.92
CA LEU A 274 -20.84 -10.92 -30.68
C LEU A 274 -21.76 -11.43 -29.56
N ARG A 275 -22.15 -10.58 -28.61
CA ARG A 275 -23.16 -10.91 -27.60
C ARG A 275 -24.55 -11.07 -28.26
N ARG A 276 -24.89 -10.22 -29.23
CA ARG A 276 -26.16 -10.26 -29.96
C ARG A 276 -26.18 -11.37 -31.03
N ASP A 277 -25.07 -11.58 -31.73
CA ASP A 277 -24.89 -12.60 -32.76
C ASP A 277 -23.52 -13.31 -32.62
N PRO A 278 -23.43 -14.39 -31.81
CA PRO A 278 -22.20 -15.16 -31.64
C PRO A 278 -21.72 -15.91 -32.89
N ALA A 279 -22.58 -16.05 -33.91
CA ALA A 279 -22.25 -16.70 -35.18
C ALA A 279 -21.60 -15.74 -36.19
N ARG A 280 -21.52 -14.43 -35.86
CA ARG A 280 -20.92 -13.41 -36.72
C ARG A 280 -19.39 -13.54 -36.79
N THR A 281 -18.92 -14.42 -37.67
CA THR A 281 -17.48 -14.73 -37.83
C THR A 281 -16.61 -13.47 -38.00
N ALA A 282 -17.04 -12.49 -38.80
CA ALA A 282 -16.29 -11.25 -39.03
C ALA A 282 -16.02 -10.42 -37.76
N ALA A 283 -16.91 -10.47 -36.77
CA ALA A 283 -16.74 -9.71 -35.54
C ALA A 283 -15.63 -10.28 -34.64
N TYR A 284 -15.38 -11.60 -34.65
CA TYR A 284 -14.21 -12.17 -33.97
C TYR A 284 -12.90 -11.65 -34.57
N LEU A 285 -12.81 -11.57 -35.90
CA LEU A 285 -11.64 -11.04 -36.58
C LEU A 285 -11.36 -9.59 -36.19
N ASN A 286 -12.40 -8.75 -36.28
CA ASN A 286 -12.29 -7.33 -35.96
C ASN A 286 -11.94 -7.12 -34.47
N ARG A 287 -12.51 -7.95 -33.57
CA ARG A 287 -12.24 -7.85 -32.13
C ARG A 287 -10.83 -8.32 -31.79
N ALA A 288 -10.34 -9.37 -32.46
CA ALA A 288 -8.96 -9.80 -32.36
C ALA A 288 -7.99 -8.68 -32.77
N ASP A 289 -8.26 -8.00 -33.89
CA ASP A 289 -7.45 -6.87 -34.36
C ASP A 289 -7.47 -5.70 -33.37
N ALA A 290 -8.65 -5.37 -32.81
CA ALA A 290 -8.79 -4.35 -31.77
C ALA A 290 -7.96 -4.70 -30.53
N ARG A 291 -8.08 -5.93 -30.02
CA ARG A 291 -7.31 -6.39 -28.85
C ARG A 291 -5.81 -6.44 -29.12
N TRP A 292 -5.41 -6.84 -30.32
CA TRP A 292 -4.01 -6.80 -30.74
C TRP A 292 -3.47 -5.37 -30.77
N ALA A 293 -4.22 -4.42 -31.30
CA ALA A 293 -3.87 -2.99 -31.30
C ALA A 293 -3.81 -2.40 -29.88
N GLN A 294 -4.67 -2.84 -28.97
CA GLN A 294 -4.59 -2.47 -27.54
C GLN A 294 -3.31 -2.99 -26.90
N SER A 295 -2.90 -4.24 -27.20
CA SER A 295 -1.69 -4.85 -26.63
C SER A 295 -0.42 -4.03 -26.90
N ALA A 296 -0.32 -3.42 -28.08
CA ALA A 296 0.81 -2.57 -28.47
C ALA A 296 0.96 -1.31 -27.59
N LYS A 297 -0.11 -0.90 -26.91
CA LYS A 297 -0.16 0.29 -26.03
C LYS A 297 -0.31 -0.05 -24.55
N ALA A 298 -0.37 -1.33 -24.17
CA ALA A 298 -0.87 -1.77 -22.86
C ALA A 298 0.17 -2.00 -21.75
N GLY A 299 1.46 -1.69 -21.97
CA GLY A 299 2.53 -1.86 -20.97
C GLY A 299 2.50 -3.26 -20.33
N ASP A 300 2.33 -3.32 -19.02
CA ASP A 300 2.26 -4.55 -18.22
C ASP A 300 1.07 -5.46 -18.57
N ARG A 301 0.02 -4.93 -19.20
CA ARG A 301 -1.16 -5.71 -19.66
C ARG A 301 -1.05 -6.20 -21.10
N ARG A 302 0.10 -6.06 -21.74
CA ARG A 302 0.32 -6.52 -23.12
C ARG A 302 -0.05 -8.00 -23.30
N GLY A 303 0.45 -8.88 -22.42
CA GLY A 303 0.21 -10.33 -22.50
C GLY A 303 -1.27 -10.71 -22.37
N TYR A 304 -2.04 -9.97 -21.56
CA TYR A 304 -3.48 -10.15 -21.41
C TYR A 304 -4.22 -9.93 -22.73
N PHE A 305 -3.99 -8.77 -23.37
CA PHE A 305 -4.65 -8.44 -24.62
C PHE A 305 -4.20 -9.31 -25.80
N GLU A 306 -2.91 -9.69 -25.86
CA GLU A 306 -2.44 -10.63 -26.88
C GLU A 306 -3.11 -12.00 -26.72
N THR A 307 -3.29 -12.49 -25.49
CA THR A 307 -3.95 -13.79 -25.24
C THR A 307 -5.41 -13.79 -25.70
N LEU A 308 -6.16 -12.73 -25.37
CA LEU A 308 -7.55 -12.58 -25.83
C LEU A 308 -7.65 -12.43 -27.35
N ALA A 309 -6.71 -11.72 -27.98
CA ALA A 309 -6.67 -11.57 -29.43
C ALA A 309 -6.38 -12.90 -30.14
N ARG A 310 -5.41 -13.69 -29.62
CA ARG A 310 -5.13 -15.05 -30.13
C ARG A 310 -6.36 -15.94 -30.03
N GLU A 311 -7.11 -15.86 -28.94
CA GLU A 311 -8.34 -16.62 -28.79
C GLU A 311 -9.41 -16.23 -29.82
N ASP A 312 -9.61 -14.94 -30.06
CA ASP A 312 -10.55 -14.48 -31.08
C ASP A 312 -10.13 -14.89 -32.50
N TYR A 313 -8.82 -14.89 -32.79
CA TYR A 313 -8.31 -15.43 -34.05
C TYR A 313 -8.57 -16.93 -34.20
N ARG A 314 -8.41 -17.71 -33.12
CA ARG A 314 -8.76 -19.14 -33.07
C ARG A 314 -10.24 -19.39 -33.31
N LEU A 315 -11.12 -18.59 -32.69
CA LEU A 315 -12.56 -18.65 -32.91
C LEU A 315 -12.94 -18.31 -34.35
N TYR A 316 -12.36 -17.26 -34.94
CA TYR A 316 -12.56 -16.91 -36.34
C TYR A 316 -12.17 -18.06 -37.27
N CYS A 317 -10.95 -18.59 -37.14
CA CYS A 317 -10.48 -19.62 -38.06
C CYS A 317 -11.19 -20.96 -37.84
N THR A 318 -11.55 -21.31 -36.60
CA THR A 318 -12.41 -22.47 -36.31
C THR A 318 -13.74 -22.39 -37.05
N GLN A 319 -14.43 -21.24 -37.01
CA GLN A 319 -15.72 -21.09 -37.68
C GLN A 319 -15.59 -21.22 -39.20
N ARG A 320 -14.56 -20.61 -39.80
CA ARG A 320 -14.28 -20.72 -41.25
C ARG A 320 -14.01 -22.16 -41.67
N LEU A 321 -13.14 -22.85 -40.93
CA LEU A 321 -12.80 -24.25 -41.20
C LEU A 321 -14.03 -25.17 -41.04
N ALA A 322 -14.85 -24.96 -40.00
CA ALA A 322 -16.09 -25.71 -39.79
C ALA A 322 -17.11 -25.48 -40.92
N ALA A 323 -17.20 -24.26 -41.44
CA ALA A 323 -18.04 -23.90 -42.59
C ALA A 323 -17.45 -24.34 -43.95
N LYS A 324 -16.24 -24.93 -43.96
CA LYS A 324 -15.47 -25.26 -45.19
C LYS A 324 -15.17 -24.04 -46.07
N GLU A 325 -15.06 -22.88 -45.46
CA GLU A 325 -14.71 -21.62 -46.13
C GLU A 325 -13.21 -21.35 -46.01
N PRO A 326 -12.51 -20.99 -47.11
CA PRO A 326 -11.07 -20.71 -47.05
C PRO A 326 -10.80 -19.43 -46.24
N ILE A 327 -9.73 -19.41 -45.44
CA ILE A 327 -9.29 -18.18 -44.76
C ILE A 327 -8.58 -17.30 -45.79
N PRO A 328 -8.99 -16.02 -45.99
CA PRO A 328 -8.33 -15.15 -46.96
C PRO A 328 -6.83 -14.99 -46.66
N GLY A 329 -5.97 -14.98 -47.68
CA GLY A 329 -4.52 -15.10 -47.52
C GLY A 329 -3.89 -14.03 -46.61
N ASN A 330 -4.32 -12.78 -46.71
CA ASN A 330 -3.88 -11.69 -45.83
C ASN A 330 -4.26 -11.95 -44.36
N ILE A 331 -5.44 -12.50 -44.11
CA ILE A 331 -5.93 -12.86 -42.77
C ILE A 331 -5.18 -14.10 -42.25
N ALA A 332 -4.98 -15.11 -43.11
CA ALA A 332 -4.24 -16.32 -42.75
C ALA A 332 -2.82 -15.99 -42.30
N SER A 333 -2.10 -15.12 -43.03
CA SER A 333 -0.76 -14.66 -42.66
C SER A 333 -0.74 -13.94 -41.31
N ARG A 334 -1.76 -13.11 -41.03
CA ARG A 334 -1.88 -12.38 -39.76
C ARG A 334 -2.16 -13.32 -38.58
N ILE A 335 -3.10 -14.25 -38.73
CA ILE A 335 -3.42 -15.24 -37.69
C ILE A 335 -2.21 -16.15 -37.44
N SER A 336 -1.55 -16.61 -38.51
CA SER A 336 -0.33 -17.42 -38.44
C SER A 336 0.77 -16.70 -37.65
N ALA A 337 1.00 -15.42 -37.93
CA ALA A 337 1.95 -14.60 -37.17
C ALA A 337 1.53 -14.43 -35.69
N ALA A 338 0.25 -14.19 -35.42
CA ALA A 338 -0.25 -13.99 -34.05
C ALA A 338 -0.19 -15.26 -33.20
N LEU A 339 -0.45 -16.42 -33.80
CA LEU A 339 -0.39 -17.74 -33.16
C LEU A 339 1.01 -18.34 -33.16
N ASN A 340 1.97 -17.74 -33.87
CA ASN A 340 3.32 -18.27 -34.09
C ASN A 340 3.30 -19.66 -34.76
N GLU A 341 2.45 -19.81 -35.79
CA GLU A 341 2.24 -21.06 -36.51
C GLU A 341 2.38 -20.86 -38.01
N LYS A 342 2.84 -21.88 -38.75
CA LYS A 342 3.06 -21.79 -40.20
C LYS A 342 1.80 -22.13 -41.02
N THR A 343 0.94 -22.97 -40.46
CA THR A 343 -0.26 -23.50 -41.12
C THR A 343 -1.43 -23.46 -40.16
N LEU A 344 -2.60 -23.06 -40.67
CA LEU A 344 -3.83 -23.01 -39.87
C LEU A 344 -4.67 -24.25 -40.16
N ASP A 345 -4.69 -25.17 -39.19
CA ASP A 345 -5.54 -26.35 -39.20
C ASP A 345 -6.50 -26.36 -37.99
N ALA A 346 -7.30 -27.41 -37.87
CA ALA A 346 -8.27 -27.54 -36.78
C ALA A 346 -7.62 -27.63 -35.39
N ALA A 347 -6.36 -28.06 -35.28
CA ALA A 347 -5.65 -28.15 -34.01
C ALA A 347 -5.12 -26.77 -33.59
N VAL A 348 -4.46 -26.04 -34.50
CA VAL A 348 -3.97 -24.68 -34.28
C VAL A 348 -5.11 -23.70 -33.96
N CYS A 349 -6.23 -23.85 -34.67
CA CYS A 349 -7.40 -23.00 -34.50
C CYS A 349 -8.24 -23.30 -33.25
N ARG A 350 -7.94 -24.38 -32.50
CA ARG A 350 -8.78 -24.80 -31.37
C ARG A 350 -8.83 -23.73 -30.27
N PRO A 351 -10.02 -23.24 -29.87
CA PRO A 351 -10.16 -22.28 -28.78
C PRO A 351 -9.55 -22.81 -27.48
N GLN A 352 -8.68 -22.04 -26.83
CA GLN A 352 -7.96 -22.48 -25.63
C GLN A 352 -8.68 -22.10 -24.33
N LEU A 353 -9.63 -21.17 -24.37
CA LEU A 353 -10.35 -20.72 -23.17
C LEU A 353 -11.60 -21.56 -22.85
N ALA A 354 -11.97 -22.53 -23.70
CA ALA A 354 -13.17 -23.36 -23.53
C ALA A 354 -13.13 -24.19 -22.24
N ILE A 355 -12.00 -24.86 -21.97
CA ILE A 355 -11.81 -25.67 -20.75
C ILE A 355 -11.97 -24.85 -19.46
N PHE A 356 -11.59 -23.57 -19.47
CA PHE A 356 -11.76 -22.68 -18.32
C PHE A 356 -13.23 -22.33 -18.04
N LYS A 357 -14.12 -22.38 -19.05
CA LYS A 357 -15.56 -22.24 -18.83
C LYS A 357 -16.12 -23.48 -18.14
N ALA A 358 -15.71 -24.68 -18.57
CA ALA A 358 -16.09 -25.94 -17.93
C ALA A 358 -15.61 -26.02 -16.47
N ILE A 359 -14.35 -25.65 -16.21
CA ILE A 359 -13.81 -25.58 -14.85
C ILE A 359 -14.60 -24.56 -14.00
N ARG A 360 -14.89 -23.36 -14.52
CA ARG A 360 -15.69 -22.36 -13.77
C ARG A 360 -17.13 -22.81 -13.49
N ALA A 361 -17.66 -23.71 -14.30
CA ALA A 361 -18.97 -24.33 -14.10
C ALA A 361 -18.94 -25.58 -13.19
N ASP A 362 -17.75 -26.00 -12.74
CA ASP A 362 -17.51 -27.27 -12.03
C ASP A 362 -18.02 -28.51 -12.79
N ASP A 363 -17.96 -28.44 -14.13
CA ASP A 363 -18.41 -29.52 -15.02
C ASP A 363 -17.22 -30.41 -15.40
N VAL A 364 -16.97 -31.42 -14.56
CA VAL A 364 -15.84 -32.35 -14.74
C VAL A 364 -15.95 -33.17 -16.03
N ASP A 365 -17.17 -33.47 -16.49
CA ASP A 365 -17.39 -34.24 -17.72
C ASP A 365 -17.10 -33.38 -18.96
N ALA A 366 -17.48 -32.10 -18.94
CA ALA A 366 -17.06 -31.15 -19.96
C ALA A 366 -15.53 -30.97 -19.96
N VAL A 367 -14.88 -30.92 -18.78
CA VAL A 367 -13.41 -30.88 -18.71
C VAL A 367 -12.78 -32.13 -19.35
N ARG A 368 -13.30 -33.33 -19.05
CA ARG A 368 -12.86 -34.58 -19.71
C ARG A 368 -13.07 -34.53 -21.22
N ALA A 369 -14.20 -34.01 -21.68
CA ALA A 369 -14.51 -33.89 -23.10
C ALA A 369 -13.55 -32.92 -23.81
N GLU A 370 -13.24 -31.77 -23.21
CA GLU A 370 -12.27 -30.81 -23.78
C GLU A 370 -10.85 -31.40 -23.83
N LEU A 371 -10.42 -32.11 -22.78
CA LEU A 371 -9.13 -32.82 -22.78
C LEU A 371 -9.10 -33.94 -23.83
N ALA A 372 -10.18 -34.72 -23.97
CA ALA A 372 -10.30 -35.77 -24.99
C ALA A 372 -10.32 -35.21 -26.42
N ARG A 373 -10.81 -33.97 -26.59
CA ARG A 373 -10.70 -33.23 -27.86
C ARG A 373 -9.27 -32.73 -28.12
N GLY A 374 -8.33 -32.92 -27.19
CA GLY A 374 -6.92 -32.55 -27.33
C GLY A 374 -6.60 -31.15 -26.83
N GLN A 375 -7.38 -30.62 -25.88
CA GLN A 375 -7.01 -29.39 -25.18
C GLN A 375 -5.71 -29.61 -24.37
N ASP A 376 -4.79 -28.65 -24.42
CA ASP A 376 -3.58 -28.69 -23.59
C ASP A 376 -3.93 -28.54 -22.09
N PRO A 377 -3.68 -29.54 -21.24
CA PRO A 377 -3.94 -29.47 -19.79
C PRO A 377 -3.07 -28.42 -19.07
N ASN A 378 -1.98 -27.96 -19.71
CA ASN A 378 -1.10 -26.92 -19.20
C ASN A 378 -1.38 -25.54 -19.79
N GLY A 379 -2.43 -25.41 -20.60
CA GLY A 379 -2.90 -24.14 -21.12
C GLY A 379 -3.20 -23.14 -19.99
N VAL A 380 -2.99 -21.86 -20.28
CA VAL A 380 -3.27 -20.74 -19.36
C VAL A 380 -4.38 -19.86 -19.91
N ASN A 381 -5.16 -19.26 -19.01
CA ASN A 381 -6.18 -18.29 -19.37
C ASN A 381 -5.59 -16.89 -19.62
N GLU A 382 -6.46 -15.92 -19.85
CA GLU A 382 -6.12 -14.51 -20.08
C GLU A 382 -5.26 -13.87 -18.97
N ASN A 383 -5.29 -14.42 -17.75
CA ASN A 383 -4.52 -13.94 -16.60
C ASN A 383 -3.22 -14.72 -16.39
N GLY A 384 -2.81 -15.54 -17.35
CA GLY A 384 -1.66 -16.43 -17.19
C GLY A 384 -1.85 -17.48 -16.10
N THR A 385 -3.09 -17.85 -15.78
CA THR A 385 -3.43 -18.86 -14.77
C THR A 385 -3.74 -20.18 -15.45
N SER A 386 -3.10 -21.26 -15.00
CA SER A 386 -3.29 -22.60 -15.55
C SER A 386 -4.69 -23.16 -15.26
N ALA A 387 -5.16 -24.09 -16.10
CA ALA A 387 -6.41 -24.83 -15.86
C ALA A 387 -6.43 -25.47 -14.46
N LEU A 388 -5.32 -26.11 -14.06
CA LEU A 388 -5.16 -26.69 -12.74
C LEU A 388 -5.31 -25.66 -11.61
N ALA A 389 -4.73 -24.47 -11.76
CA ALA A 389 -4.83 -23.41 -10.76
C ALA A 389 -6.27 -22.89 -10.57
N VAL A 390 -7.05 -22.80 -11.65
CA VAL A 390 -8.48 -22.43 -11.56
C VAL A 390 -9.28 -23.51 -10.81
N ALA A 391 -9.05 -24.80 -11.13
CA ALA A 391 -9.72 -25.92 -10.45
C ALA A 391 -9.36 -26.00 -8.95
N VAL A 392 -8.08 -25.79 -8.62
CA VAL A 392 -7.60 -25.73 -7.22
C VAL A 392 -8.26 -24.57 -6.46
N SER A 393 -8.35 -23.38 -7.07
CA SER A 393 -9.00 -22.23 -6.47
C SER A 393 -10.49 -22.45 -6.24
N GLY A 394 -11.16 -23.18 -7.15
CA GLY A 394 -12.54 -23.61 -7.03
C GLY A 394 -12.77 -24.76 -6.04
N LYS A 395 -11.71 -25.31 -5.41
CA LYS A 395 -11.74 -26.49 -4.52
C LYS A 395 -12.34 -27.75 -5.18
N GLN A 396 -12.17 -27.89 -6.50
CA GLN A 396 -12.77 -28.95 -7.32
C GLN A 396 -11.85 -30.17 -7.38
N LEU A 397 -11.88 -31.01 -6.35
CA LEU A 397 -10.93 -32.13 -6.19
C LEU A 397 -10.94 -33.11 -7.38
N GLU A 398 -12.11 -33.45 -7.92
CA GLU A 398 -12.19 -34.36 -9.06
C GLU A 398 -11.66 -33.74 -10.36
N THR A 399 -11.98 -32.47 -10.61
CA THR A 399 -11.42 -31.73 -11.75
C THR A 399 -9.90 -31.63 -11.66
N VAL A 400 -9.35 -31.42 -10.45
CA VAL A 400 -7.90 -31.45 -10.21
C VAL A 400 -7.31 -32.82 -10.53
N ARG A 401 -7.93 -33.92 -10.08
CA ARG A 401 -7.48 -35.29 -10.39
C ARG A 401 -7.48 -35.56 -11.90
N VAL A 402 -8.53 -35.14 -12.61
CA VAL A 402 -8.63 -35.28 -14.07
C VAL A 402 -7.53 -34.50 -14.78
N LEU A 403 -7.29 -33.25 -14.40
CA LEU A 403 -6.24 -32.43 -15.01
C LEU A 403 -4.84 -32.99 -14.74
N LEU A 404 -4.55 -33.42 -13.50
CA LEU A 404 -3.28 -34.06 -13.15
C LEU A 404 -3.07 -35.37 -13.93
N ALA A 405 -4.10 -36.21 -14.05
CA ALA A 405 -4.05 -37.45 -14.82
C ALA A 405 -3.83 -37.20 -16.33
N ALA A 406 -4.28 -36.06 -16.84
CA ALA A 406 -4.02 -35.62 -18.21
C ALA A 406 -2.62 -35.00 -18.41
N GLY A 407 -1.82 -34.85 -17.35
CA GLY A 407 -0.46 -34.30 -17.41
C GLY A 407 -0.35 -32.80 -17.10
N ALA A 408 -1.33 -32.21 -16.41
CA ALA A 408 -1.19 -30.86 -15.87
C ALA A 408 -0.07 -30.82 -14.83
N ARG A 409 0.82 -29.81 -14.92
CA ARG A 409 1.92 -29.65 -13.99
C ARG A 409 1.45 -29.09 -12.65
N ALA A 410 1.86 -29.74 -11.55
CA ALA A 410 1.52 -29.34 -10.19
C ALA A 410 2.21 -28.04 -9.71
N ASP A 411 3.12 -27.48 -10.52
CA ASP A 411 3.74 -26.17 -10.37
C ASP A 411 3.26 -25.14 -11.42
N GLY A 412 2.12 -25.42 -12.05
CA GLY A 412 1.55 -24.58 -13.10
C GLY A 412 1.33 -23.12 -12.68
N PRO A 413 1.41 -22.16 -13.61
CA PRO A 413 1.21 -20.74 -13.33
C PRO A 413 -0.09 -20.46 -12.57
N ASN A 414 0.00 -19.61 -11.54
CA ASN A 414 -1.12 -19.21 -10.69
C ASN A 414 -1.03 -17.72 -10.29
N ASN A 415 -1.00 -16.83 -11.30
CA ASN A 415 -0.94 -15.38 -11.10
C ASN A 415 0.13 -14.93 -10.08
N GLY A 416 1.31 -15.56 -10.14
CA GLY A 416 2.42 -15.28 -9.22
C GLY A 416 2.33 -15.90 -7.83
N PHE A 417 1.26 -16.63 -7.48
CA PHE A 417 1.18 -17.37 -6.22
C PHE A 417 1.70 -18.81 -6.36
N VAL A 418 2.18 -19.38 -5.26
CA VAL A 418 2.47 -20.81 -5.18
C VAL A 418 1.15 -21.59 -5.28
N LEU A 419 1.02 -22.49 -6.25
CA LEU A 419 -0.22 -23.24 -6.48
C LEU A 419 -0.64 -24.05 -5.25
N LEU A 420 0.31 -24.71 -4.58
CA LEU A 420 0.06 -25.45 -3.35
C LEU A 420 -0.56 -24.59 -2.23
N ALA A 421 -0.23 -23.29 -2.17
CA ALA A 421 -0.82 -22.37 -1.20
C ALA A 421 -2.34 -22.26 -1.36
N SER A 422 -2.82 -22.30 -2.61
CA SER A 422 -4.25 -22.19 -2.94
C SER A 422 -5.01 -23.49 -2.63
N ALA A 423 -4.30 -24.62 -2.51
CA ALA A 423 -4.89 -25.91 -2.17
C ALA A 423 -5.09 -26.11 -0.66
N LEU A 424 -4.40 -25.33 0.18
CA LEU A 424 -4.56 -25.43 1.62
C LEU A 424 -5.94 -24.91 2.07
N PRO A 425 -6.50 -25.46 3.16
CA PRO A 425 -7.79 -25.05 3.69
C PRO A 425 -7.73 -23.64 4.33
N ASP A 426 -8.91 -23.06 4.54
CA ASP A 426 -9.06 -21.90 5.43
C ASP A 426 -8.79 -22.34 6.88
N ALA A 427 -8.24 -21.45 7.70
CA ALA A 427 -7.98 -21.71 9.12
C ALA A 427 -9.25 -22.12 9.91
N LYS A 428 -10.44 -21.75 9.42
CA LYS A 428 -11.73 -22.08 10.03
C LYS A 428 -12.33 -23.41 9.56
N ASP A 429 -11.66 -24.13 8.65
CA ASP A 429 -12.13 -25.42 8.15
C ASP A 429 -11.95 -26.53 9.20
N THR A 430 -13.05 -26.95 9.82
CA THR A 430 -13.07 -27.94 10.90
C THR A 430 -13.27 -29.37 10.43
N ARG A 431 -13.28 -29.62 9.11
CA ARG A 431 -13.40 -30.99 8.56
C ARG A 431 -12.21 -31.87 8.99
N PRO A 432 -12.35 -33.20 8.94
CA PRO A 432 -11.25 -34.12 9.21
C PRO A 432 -10.00 -33.78 8.37
N ALA A 433 -8.81 -33.96 8.95
CA ALA A 433 -7.55 -33.62 8.31
C ALA A 433 -7.39 -34.24 6.91
N ALA A 434 -7.83 -35.49 6.75
CA ALA A 434 -7.79 -36.21 5.48
C ALA A 434 -8.67 -35.52 4.40
N GLU A 435 -9.80 -34.93 4.77
CA GLU A 435 -10.69 -34.24 3.83
C GLU A 435 -10.21 -32.82 3.53
N ARG A 436 -9.84 -32.05 4.57
CA ARG A 436 -9.43 -30.65 4.40
C ARG A 436 -8.11 -30.50 3.62
N TYR A 437 -7.22 -31.49 3.69
CA TYR A 437 -5.95 -31.49 2.95
C TYR A 437 -5.97 -32.33 1.66
N ALA A 438 -7.08 -33.00 1.31
CA ALA A 438 -7.15 -33.88 0.14
C ALA A 438 -6.66 -33.21 -1.17
N LEU A 439 -6.96 -31.91 -1.34
CA LEU A 439 -6.51 -31.13 -2.49
C LEU A 439 -5.01 -30.88 -2.49
N ALA A 440 -4.45 -30.53 -1.33
CA ALA A 440 -3.01 -30.36 -1.16
C ALA A 440 -2.26 -31.69 -1.32
N ASP A 441 -2.81 -32.78 -0.77
CA ASP A 441 -2.28 -34.14 -0.93
C ASP A 441 -2.22 -34.56 -2.41
N ALA A 442 -3.28 -34.28 -3.18
CA ALA A 442 -3.29 -34.58 -4.62
C ALA A 442 -2.18 -33.83 -5.37
N LEU A 443 -1.96 -32.54 -5.07
CA LEU A 443 -0.90 -31.76 -5.67
C LEU A 443 0.50 -32.25 -5.25
N ILE A 444 0.70 -32.54 -3.95
CA ILE A 444 1.98 -33.03 -3.43
C ILE A 444 2.32 -34.40 -4.04
N ALA A 445 1.33 -35.30 -4.14
CA ALA A 445 1.51 -36.60 -4.79
C ALA A 445 1.88 -36.47 -6.28
N ALA A 446 1.44 -35.41 -6.94
CA ALA A 446 1.81 -35.05 -8.31
C ALA A 446 3.12 -34.23 -8.40
N GLY A 447 3.87 -34.09 -7.30
CA GLY A 447 5.18 -33.44 -7.28
C GLY A 447 5.16 -31.92 -7.06
N ALA A 448 4.09 -31.36 -6.50
CA ALA A 448 4.06 -29.94 -6.16
C ALA A 448 5.20 -29.55 -5.20
N PRO A 449 5.98 -28.49 -5.51
CA PRO A 449 7.07 -28.05 -4.65
C PRO A 449 6.55 -27.46 -3.34
N LEU A 450 7.03 -27.98 -2.21
CA LEU A 450 6.70 -27.47 -0.86
C LEU A 450 7.39 -26.14 -0.53
N ASP A 451 8.55 -25.90 -1.15
CA ASP A 451 9.43 -24.75 -0.86
C ASP A 451 9.42 -23.70 -1.98
N ALA A 452 8.47 -23.79 -2.92
CA ALA A 452 8.35 -22.81 -3.99
C ALA A 452 8.13 -21.40 -3.41
N GLY A 453 8.73 -20.42 -4.09
CA GLY A 453 8.52 -19.01 -3.83
C GLY A 453 7.32 -18.47 -4.61
N ASP A 454 6.63 -17.48 -4.05
CA ASP A 454 5.70 -16.65 -4.83
C ASP A 454 6.46 -15.72 -5.80
N TYR A 455 5.76 -14.79 -6.44
CA TYR A 455 6.33 -13.85 -7.41
C TYR A 455 7.44 -12.96 -6.82
N ASN A 456 7.47 -12.76 -5.50
CA ASN A 456 8.55 -12.04 -4.82
C ASN A 456 9.73 -12.96 -4.49
N GLY A 457 9.56 -14.27 -4.64
CA GLY A 457 10.48 -15.30 -4.19
C GLY A 457 10.32 -15.63 -2.71
N THR A 458 9.17 -15.33 -2.09
CA THR A 458 8.91 -15.66 -0.69
C THR A 458 8.46 -17.12 -0.58
N PRO A 459 9.19 -17.99 0.15
CA PRO A 459 8.81 -19.40 0.32
C PRO A 459 7.47 -19.55 1.05
N LEU A 460 6.72 -20.60 0.72
CA LEU A 460 5.39 -20.86 1.25
C LEU A 460 5.31 -20.81 2.79
N LEU A 461 6.25 -21.44 3.49
CA LEU A 461 6.30 -21.42 4.97
C LEU A 461 6.44 -19.99 5.52
N VAL A 462 7.33 -19.18 4.95
CA VAL A 462 7.56 -17.78 5.38
C VAL A 462 6.30 -16.94 5.19
N ARG A 463 5.64 -17.10 4.03
CA ARG A 463 4.38 -16.42 3.71
C ARG A 463 3.26 -16.81 4.68
N ARG A 464 3.12 -18.10 4.97
CA ARG A 464 2.09 -18.60 5.91
C ARG A 464 2.28 -18.03 7.32
N ILE A 465 3.49 -18.05 7.86
CA ILE A 465 3.76 -17.49 9.19
C ILE A 465 3.55 -15.97 9.22
N SER A 466 3.94 -15.27 8.16
CA SER A 466 3.87 -13.80 8.12
C SER A 466 2.43 -13.27 8.02
N TYR A 467 1.57 -13.93 7.22
CA TYR A 467 0.24 -13.41 6.87
C TYR A 467 -0.94 -14.25 7.37
N TYR A 468 -0.72 -15.50 7.78
CA TYR A 468 -1.75 -16.46 8.18
C TYR A 468 -1.37 -17.12 9.51
N SER A 469 -0.86 -16.35 10.46
CA SER A 469 -0.31 -16.88 11.72
C SER A 469 -1.33 -17.56 12.63
N GLU A 470 -2.63 -17.36 12.39
CA GLU A 470 -3.70 -18.08 13.08
C GLU A 470 -3.88 -19.52 12.56
N ASP A 471 -3.42 -19.82 11.34
CA ASP A 471 -3.53 -21.12 10.67
C ASP A 471 -2.40 -22.07 11.10
N LYS A 472 -2.43 -22.47 12.38
CA LYS A 472 -1.41 -23.36 12.96
C LYS A 472 -1.38 -24.75 12.32
N ASP A 473 -2.56 -25.26 11.98
CA ASP A 473 -2.74 -26.60 11.41
C ASP A 473 -2.06 -26.72 10.04
N SER A 474 -2.24 -25.73 9.15
CA SER A 474 -1.60 -25.77 7.83
C SER A 474 -0.09 -25.72 7.90
N LEU A 475 0.50 -24.97 8.85
CA LEU A 475 1.95 -24.99 9.01
C LEU A 475 2.44 -26.35 9.49
N THR A 476 1.78 -26.91 10.50
CA THR A 476 2.12 -28.23 11.06
C THR A 476 2.03 -29.31 9.98
N TYR A 477 0.99 -29.25 9.15
CA TYR A 477 0.81 -30.11 7.98
C TYR A 477 1.96 -29.99 6.98
N LEU A 478 2.32 -28.77 6.56
CA LEU A 478 3.41 -28.55 5.59
C LEU A 478 4.76 -29.08 6.12
N LEU A 479 5.07 -28.83 7.39
CA LEU A 479 6.27 -29.35 8.05
C LEU A 479 6.25 -30.89 8.15
N ALA A 480 5.09 -31.49 8.41
CA ALA A 480 4.94 -32.95 8.42
C ALA A 480 5.12 -33.57 7.02
N LYS A 481 4.80 -32.83 5.95
CA LYS A 481 5.04 -33.22 4.55
C LYS A 481 6.48 -33.00 4.09
N GLY A 482 7.35 -32.45 4.93
CA GLY A 482 8.77 -32.27 4.64
C GLY A 482 9.15 -30.91 4.05
N ALA A 483 8.31 -29.88 4.23
CA ALA A 483 8.69 -28.52 3.85
C ALA A 483 9.96 -28.08 4.62
N ASN A 484 10.90 -27.46 3.93
CA ASN A 484 12.20 -27.09 4.48
C ASN A 484 12.08 -25.88 5.44
N PRO A 485 12.30 -26.04 6.75
CA PRO A 485 12.15 -24.93 7.70
C PRO A 485 13.23 -23.84 7.53
N ASN A 486 14.30 -24.15 6.78
CA ASN A 486 15.39 -23.25 6.45
C ASN A 486 15.27 -22.63 5.05
N ALA A 487 14.14 -22.79 4.36
CA ALA A 487 13.88 -22.05 3.12
C ALA A 487 13.94 -20.53 3.39
N ARG A 488 14.56 -19.79 2.47
CA ARG A 488 14.84 -18.34 2.63
C ARG A 488 14.29 -17.52 1.48
N GLU A 489 13.79 -16.33 1.82
CA GLU A 489 13.49 -15.27 0.86
C GLU A 489 14.77 -14.76 0.20
N LYS A 490 14.66 -13.95 -0.86
CA LYS A 490 15.82 -13.40 -1.59
C LYS A 490 16.81 -12.61 -0.72
N ASN A 491 16.33 -11.95 0.33
CA ASN A 491 17.17 -11.22 1.29
C ASN A 491 17.79 -12.11 2.38
N GLY A 492 17.50 -13.42 2.37
CA GLY A 492 17.97 -14.41 3.33
C GLY A 492 17.01 -14.69 4.49
N ARG A 493 15.88 -13.98 4.62
CA ARG A 493 14.94 -14.14 5.73
C ARG A 493 14.27 -15.51 5.70
N SER A 494 14.21 -16.18 6.84
CA SER A 494 13.66 -17.55 6.99
C SER A 494 12.34 -17.58 7.79
N ALA A 495 11.70 -18.75 7.85
CA ALA A 495 10.48 -18.97 8.62
C ALA A 495 10.65 -18.67 10.12
N LEU A 496 11.82 -19.00 10.68
CA LEU A 496 12.10 -18.74 12.10
C LEU A 496 12.22 -17.25 12.41
N HIS A 497 12.79 -16.45 11.50
CA HIS A 497 12.77 -14.99 11.64
C HIS A 497 11.32 -14.45 11.68
N ALA A 498 10.44 -14.96 10.82
CA ALA A 498 9.04 -14.56 10.80
C ALA A 498 8.29 -14.94 12.10
N ALA A 499 8.58 -16.13 12.64
CA ALA A 499 8.00 -16.61 13.90
C ALA A 499 8.47 -15.76 15.09
N MET A 500 9.76 -15.39 15.13
CA MET A 500 10.36 -14.63 16.21
C MET A 500 10.10 -13.13 16.14
N GLY A 501 9.50 -12.62 15.05
CA GLY A 501 9.23 -11.20 14.85
C GLY A 501 8.03 -10.62 15.60
N SER A 502 7.04 -11.42 16.02
CA SER A 502 5.91 -10.93 16.83
C SER A 502 5.43 -11.97 17.87
N PRO A 503 4.89 -11.55 19.03
CA PRO A 503 4.37 -12.50 20.03
C PRO A 503 3.24 -13.39 19.47
N SER A 504 2.41 -12.87 18.56
CA SER A 504 1.31 -13.62 17.95
C SER A 504 1.77 -14.77 17.05
N ARG A 505 3.04 -14.76 16.62
CA ARG A 505 3.64 -15.78 15.73
C ARG A 505 4.60 -16.71 16.46
N PHE A 506 4.92 -16.41 17.71
CA PHE A 506 5.99 -17.07 18.46
C PHE A 506 5.79 -18.58 18.61
N TRP A 507 4.54 -19.04 18.72
CA TRP A 507 4.20 -20.47 18.82
C TRP A 507 4.86 -21.34 17.73
N PHE A 508 5.12 -20.77 16.54
CA PHE A 508 5.74 -21.50 15.44
C PHE A 508 7.23 -21.78 15.64
N ALA A 509 7.92 -21.05 16.52
CA ALA A 509 9.36 -21.18 16.72
C ALA A 509 9.74 -22.61 17.18
N GLU A 510 9.00 -23.15 18.15
CA GLU A 510 9.22 -24.52 18.65
C GLU A 510 9.00 -25.58 17.55
N GLN A 511 7.94 -25.42 16.75
CA GLN A 511 7.62 -26.33 15.65
C GLN A 511 8.71 -26.32 14.57
N LEU A 512 9.27 -25.15 14.28
CA LEU A 512 10.34 -24.98 13.30
C LEU A 512 11.67 -25.56 13.81
N LEU A 513 12.04 -25.29 15.07
CA LEU A 513 13.26 -25.85 15.67
C LEU A 513 13.19 -27.38 15.77
N ALA A 514 12.03 -27.95 16.12
CA ALA A 514 11.81 -29.39 16.12
C ALA A 514 12.00 -30.04 14.74
N LYS A 515 11.96 -29.24 13.66
CA LYS A 515 12.24 -29.68 12.28
C LYS A 515 13.63 -29.27 11.77
N GLY A 516 14.49 -28.73 12.63
CA GLY A 516 15.87 -28.39 12.30
C GLY A 516 16.05 -26.97 11.74
N ALA A 517 15.15 -26.03 12.06
CA ALA A 517 15.41 -24.62 11.77
C ALA A 517 16.68 -24.12 12.48
N ASP A 518 17.47 -23.31 11.78
CA ASP A 518 18.70 -22.72 12.31
C ASP A 518 18.38 -21.47 13.15
N ILE A 519 18.56 -21.57 14.48
CA ILE A 519 18.37 -20.48 15.45
C ILE A 519 19.33 -19.30 15.24
N ASN A 520 20.46 -19.53 14.56
CA ASN A 520 21.49 -18.54 14.28
C ASN A 520 21.50 -18.10 12.81
N ALA A 521 20.48 -18.46 12.03
CA ALA A 521 20.34 -17.99 10.66
C ALA A 521 20.37 -16.45 10.66
N ALA A 522 21.21 -15.87 9.79
CA ALA A 522 21.31 -14.42 9.64
C ALA A 522 20.89 -13.98 8.24
N TYR A 523 20.25 -12.82 8.14
CA TYR A 523 19.87 -12.19 6.87
C TYR A 523 20.05 -10.68 6.91
N VAL A 524 20.13 -10.03 5.75
CA VAL A 524 20.24 -8.57 5.71
C VAL A 524 18.84 -7.96 5.82
N ARG A 525 18.54 -7.36 6.97
CA ARG A 525 17.25 -6.69 7.21
C ARG A 525 17.14 -5.38 6.46
N MET A 526 18.20 -4.58 6.49
CA MET A 526 18.26 -3.26 5.88
C MET A 526 19.70 -2.82 5.62
N TYR A 527 19.85 -1.79 4.79
CA TYR A 527 21.13 -1.14 4.53
C TYR A 527 21.11 0.30 5.06
N TYR A 528 22.19 0.69 5.75
CA TYR A 528 22.46 2.09 6.11
C TYR A 528 23.72 2.55 5.37
N GLY A 529 23.50 3.21 4.22
CA GLY A 529 24.56 3.46 3.27
C GLY A 529 25.12 2.11 2.76
N ASN A 530 26.44 1.93 2.88
CA ASN A 530 27.11 0.70 2.47
C ASN A 530 27.15 -0.39 3.57
N ARG A 531 26.59 -0.14 4.76
CA ARG A 531 26.60 -1.10 5.88
C ARG A 531 25.31 -1.90 5.92
N GLY A 532 25.42 -3.23 5.86
CA GLY A 532 24.29 -4.13 6.06
C GLY A 532 24.03 -4.36 7.55
N MET A 533 22.76 -4.31 7.96
CA MET A 533 22.33 -4.81 9.26
C MET A 533 21.91 -6.27 9.10
N TRP A 534 22.69 -7.17 9.69
CA TRP A 534 22.40 -8.59 9.74
C TRP A 534 21.53 -8.90 10.94
N GLU A 535 20.38 -9.49 10.70
CA GLU A 535 19.38 -9.83 11.70
C GLU A 535 19.35 -11.34 11.92
N THR A 536 19.25 -11.75 13.19
CA THR A 536 19.07 -13.14 13.62
C THR A 536 17.74 -13.27 14.37
N PRO A 537 17.21 -14.49 14.60
CA PRO A 537 16.04 -14.72 15.44
C PRO A 537 16.14 -14.08 16.84
N LEU A 538 17.32 -14.08 17.45
CA LEU A 538 17.58 -13.43 18.74
C LEU A 538 17.51 -11.90 18.64
N LEU A 539 18.18 -11.30 17.65
CA LEU A 539 18.15 -9.84 17.47
C LEU A 539 16.74 -9.34 17.09
N GLU A 540 15.99 -10.11 16.28
CA GLU A 540 14.59 -9.83 15.98
C GLU A 540 13.73 -9.79 17.26
N ALA A 541 13.91 -10.76 18.16
CA ALA A 541 13.21 -10.78 19.45
C ALA A 541 13.60 -9.61 20.35
N LEU A 542 14.88 -9.20 20.37
CA LEU A 542 15.38 -8.06 21.14
C LEU A 542 14.89 -6.70 20.61
N ARG A 543 14.48 -6.62 19.33
CA ARG A 543 13.93 -5.38 18.73
C ARG A 543 12.48 -5.12 19.08
N GLU A 544 11.81 -6.01 19.80
CA GLU A 544 10.46 -5.79 20.30
C GLU A 544 10.38 -4.42 20.98
N SER A 545 9.50 -3.56 20.46
CA SER A 545 9.29 -2.24 21.02
C SER A 545 8.53 -2.38 22.32
N ASN A 546 9.17 -2.01 23.43
CA ASN A 546 8.49 -1.78 24.69
C ASN A 546 7.71 -0.47 24.58
N SER A 547 6.53 -0.50 23.96
CA SER A 547 5.63 0.65 23.84
C SER A 547 4.95 0.92 25.19
N GLY A 548 5.70 1.49 26.12
CA GLY A 548 5.23 1.90 27.43
C GLY A 548 5.75 3.28 27.79
N GLU A 549 4.96 4.06 28.51
CA GLU A 549 5.44 5.31 29.09
C GLU A 549 6.54 4.99 30.12
N LEU A 550 7.71 5.63 30.01
CA LEU A 550 8.74 5.57 31.05
C LEU A 550 8.21 6.26 32.31
N THR A 551 7.90 5.48 33.35
CA THR A 551 7.42 5.92 34.65
C THR A 551 8.33 5.36 35.77
N PRO A 552 8.25 5.88 37.00
CA PRO A 552 9.01 5.35 38.14
C PRO A 552 8.82 3.84 38.33
N THR A 553 7.61 3.34 38.09
CA THR A 553 7.21 1.94 38.28
C THR A 553 7.23 1.10 37.00
N ALA A 554 7.69 1.66 35.87
CA ALA A 554 7.73 0.93 34.61
C ALA A 554 8.59 -0.33 34.71
N VAL A 555 8.04 -1.43 34.21
CA VAL A 555 8.74 -2.71 34.06
C VAL A 555 8.74 -3.06 32.58
N PHE A 556 9.93 -3.26 32.04
CA PHE A 556 10.14 -3.71 30.68
C PHE A 556 10.64 -5.16 30.75
N PRO A 557 9.73 -6.15 30.65
CA PRO A 557 10.12 -7.55 30.77
C PRO A 557 11.00 -7.97 29.59
N VAL A 558 11.93 -8.89 29.85
CA VAL A 558 12.58 -9.63 28.75
C VAL A 558 11.51 -10.49 28.09
N SER A 559 11.34 -10.32 26.78
CA SER A 559 10.37 -11.10 26.01
C SER A 559 10.64 -12.60 26.16
N GLU A 560 9.57 -13.41 26.25
CA GLU A 560 9.67 -14.88 26.27
C GLU A 560 10.48 -15.40 25.06
N ARG A 561 10.38 -14.69 23.93
CA ARG A 561 11.12 -14.97 22.70
C ARG A 561 12.63 -14.87 22.87
N VAL A 562 13.11 -13.88 23.62
CA VAL A 562 14.55 -13.73 23.91
C VAL A 562 15.02 -14.88 24.78
N THR A 563 14.27 -15.18 25.85
CA THR A 563 14.56 -16.30 26.75
C THR A 563 14.60 -17.63 26.00
N PHE A 564 13.61 -17.86 25.12
CA PHE A 564 13.52 -19.03 24.27
C PHE A 564 14.70 -19.15 23.31
N ALA A 565 15.07 -18.07 22.62
CA ALA A 565 16.20 -18.10 21.69
C ALA A 565 17.50 -18.48 22.40
N LEU A 566 17.78 -17.87 23.55
CA LEU A 566 18.97 -18.17 24.36
C LEU A 566 18.97 -19.62 24.87
N ALA A 567 17.83 -20.11 25.36
CA ALA A 567 17.68 -21.50 25.81
C ALA A 567 17.90 -22.54 24.69
N HIS A 568 17.70 -22.14 23.42
CA HIS A 568 17.91 -22.99 22.25
C HIS A 568 19.26 -22.74 21.55
N GLY A 569 20.21 -22.06 22.22
CA GLY A 569 21.58 -21.91 21.71
C GLY A 569 21.76 -20.78 20.70
N ALA A 570 20.94 -19.73 20.76
CA ALA A 570 21.20 -18.51 20.01
C ALA A 570 22.53 -17.87 20.44
N ASP A 571 23.44 -17.66 19.48
CA ASP A 571 24.72 -17.01 19.68
C ASP A 571 24.54 -15.49 19.56
N ALA A 572 24.70 -14.79 20.68
CA ALA A 572 24.56 -13.34 20.73
C ALA A 572 25.62 -12.59 19.89
N ALA A 573 26.72 -13.25 19.49
CA ALA A 573 27.74 -12.66 18.62
C ALA A 573 27.35 -12.66 17.13
N VAL A 574 26.30 -13.38 16.72
CA VAL A 574 25.89 -13.49 15.31
C VAL A 574 24.96 -12.34 14.92
N GLY A 575 25.21 -11.73 13.76
CA GLY A 575 24.42 -10.63 13.21
C GLY A 575 25.04 -9.25 13.50
N GLY A 576 24.19 -8.24 13.62
CA GLY A 576 24.60 -6.85 13.87
C GLY A 576 25.04 -6.09 12.62
N TYR A 577 25.64 -4.93 12.83
CA TYR A 577 26.15 -4.09 11.75
C TYR A 577 27.47 -4.63 11.19
N SER A 578 27.56 -4.74 9.87
CA SER A 578 28.80 -5.12 9.18
C SER A 578 29.13 -4.14 8.05
N ALA A 579 30.43 -3.90 7.85
CA ALA A 579 30.96 -3.12 6.74
C ALA A 579 31.12 -3.95 5.44
N SER A 580 31.02 -5.28 5.52
CA SER A 580 31.20 -6.19 4.39
C SER A 580 29.96 -7.04 4.10
N LYS A 581 29.99 -7.75 2.96
CA LYS A 581 28.96 -8.72 2.56
C LYS A 581 29.11 -10.07 3.27
N THR A 582 30.12 -10.23 4.14
CA THR A 582 30.28 -11.45 4.95
C THR A 582 29.62 -11.26 6.32
N PRO A 583 29.15 -12.32 6.99
CA PRO A 583 28.65 -12.21 8.35
C PRO A 583 29.83 -11.93 9.30
N GLU A 584 30.21 -10.66 9.42
CA GLU A 584 31.07 -10.20 10.51
C GLU A 584 30.29 -10.32 11.83
N ARG A 585 30.94 -10.86 12.85
CA ARG A 585 30.29 -11.16 14.14
C ARG A 585 30.32 -9.94 15.06
N ASN A 586 29.55 -8.91 14.73
CA ASN A 586 29.28 -7.76 15.62
C ASN A 586 27.89 -7.85 16.27
N GLY A 587 27.31 -9.05 16.36
CA GLY A 587 25.98 -9.25 16.89
C GLY A 587 25.89 -8.84 18.36
N LEU A 588 26.97 -9.04 19.13
CA LEU A 588 26.94 -8.79 20.56
C LEU A 588 26.80 -7.30 20.89
N ASN A 589 27.47 -6.44 20.11
CA ASN A 589 27.37 -5.00 20.26
C ASN A 589 25.96 -4.49 19.97
N GLU A 590 25.31 -5.04 18.94
CA GLU A 590 23.91 -4.74 18.67
C GLU A 590 23.01 -5.30 19.78
N ALA A 591 23.19 -6.56 20.19
CA ALA A 591 22.40 -7.20 21.23
C ALA A 591 22.45 -6.42 22.56
N PHE A 592 23.63 -5.96 22.97
CA PHE A 592 23.79 -5.09 24.13
C PHE A 592 23.09 -3.73 23.96
N SER A 593 23.18 -3.11 22.79
CA SER A 593 22.51 -1.84 22.50
C SER A 593 20.98 -1.98 22.57
N LEU A 594 20.44 -3.11 22.09
CA LEU A 594 19.02 -3.43 22.19
C LEU A 594 18.62 -3.73 23.65
N ALA A 595 19.41 -4.55 24.35
CA ALA A 595 19.17 -4.95 25.74
C ALA A 595 19.23 -3.77 26.71
N ALA A 596 20.12 -2.79 26.48
CA ALA A 596 20.24 -1.58 27.29
C ALA A 596 18.90 -0.82 27.42
N ARG A 597 18.03 -0.90 26.41
CA ARG A 597 16.71 -0.26 26.41
C ARG A 597 15.66 -0.96 27.27
N THR A 598 15.95 -2.17 27.74
CA THR A 598 15.03 -2.95 28.58
C THR A 598 15.20 -2.68 30.07
N LEU A 599 16.28 -2.01 30.49
CA LEU A 599 16.59 -1.78 31.92
C LEU A 599 16.63 -3.10 32.73
N GLN A 600 17.06 -4.19 32.08
CA GLN A 600 17.23 -5.52 32.69
C GLN A 600 18.71 -5.88 32.73
N PRO A 601 19.43 -5.56 33.82
CA PRO A 601 20.86 -5.80 33.90
C PRO A 601 21.25 -7.26 33.66
N ALA A 602 20.46 -8.22 34.19
CA ALA A 602 20.73 -9.65 34.04
C ALA A 602 20.72 -10.14 32.57
N LEU A 603 20.02 -9.43 31.68
CA LEU A 603 20.03 -9.77 30.25
C LEU A 603 21.41 -9.51 29.62
N VAL A 604 22.17 -8.51 30.11
CA VAL A 604 23.55 -8.27 29.65
C VAL A 604 24.43 -9.47 29.98
N ASP A 605 24.31 -10.02 31.19
CA ASP A 605 25.09 -11.20 31.60
C ASP A 605 24.75 -12.42 30.74
N GLN A 606 23.46 -12.65 30.48
CA GLN A 606 22.99 -13.75 29.63
C GLN A 606 23.49 -13.63 28.19
N LEU A 607 23.44 -12.44 27.61
CA LEU A 607 23.96 -12.19 26.25
C LEU A 607 25.48 -12.34 26.18
N ALA A 608 26.21 -11.87 27.20
CA ALA A 608 27.65 -12.02 27.27
C ALA A 608 28.07 -13.50 27.33
N GLN A 609 27.32 -14.31 28.09
CA GLN A 609 27.52 -15.76 28.21
C GLN A 609 27.17 -16.52 26.93
N ALA A 610 26.10 -16.11 26.24
CA ALA A 610 25.66 -16.72 25.00
C ALA A 610 26.51 -16.34 23.77
N ALA A 611 27.43 -15.39 23.90
CA ALA A 611 28.24 -14.90 22.79
C ALA A 611 29.46 -15.80 22.51
N GLY A 612 29.46 -16.45 21.35
CA GLY A 612 30.55 -17.27 20.85
C GLY A 612 31.77 -16.46 20.35
N GLN A 613 32.87 -17.16 20.12
CA GLN A 613 34.11 -16.62 19.52
C GLN A 613 34.33 -17.22 18.12
N PRO A 614 35.01 -16.51 17.18
CA PRO A 614 35.53 -15.14 17.30
C PRO A 614 34.45 -14.08 17.18
N ARG A 615 34.65 -12.87 17.74
CA ARG A 615 33.74 -11.72 17.59
C ARG A 615 34.51 -10.42 17.37
N LEU A 616 33.87 -9.42 16.76
CA LEU A 616 34.45 -8.09 16.60
C LEU A 616 34.59 -7.38 17.95
N PRO A 617 35.54 -6.42 18.07
CA PRO A 617 35.65 -5.58 19.26
C PRO A 617 34.33 -4.84 19.55
N LEU A 618 33.96 -4.77 20.83
CA LEU A 618 32.82 -3.98 21.28
C LEU A 618 33.12 -2.49 21.13
N THR A 619 32.06 -1.69 21.02
CA THR A 619 32.15 -0.24 20.83
C THR A 619 31.28 0.50 21.86
N PRO A 620 31.48 1.80 22.10
CA PRO A 620 30.73 2.54 23.13
C PRO A 620 29.21 2.67 22.87
N GLU A 621 28.73 2.30 21.69
CA GLU A 621 27.35 2.47 21.23
C GLU A 621 26.31 1.81 22.16
N SER A 622 26.65 0.68 22.78
CA SER A 622 25.77 0.04 23.76
C SER A 622 25.62 0.88 25.04
N LEU A 623 26.71 1.48 25.50
CA LEU A 623 26.68 2.40 26.64
C LEU A 623 25.95 3.69 26.28
N SER A 624 26.20 4.25 25.10
CA SER A 624 25.46 5.41 24.58
C SER A 624 23.95 5.16 24.53
N SER A 625 23.53 3.99 24.06
CA SER A 625 22.13 3.59 24.03
C SER A 625 21.51 3.58 25.43
N LEU A 626 22.24 3.08 26.44
CA LEU A 626 21.81 3.11 27.84
C LEU A 626 21.72 4.54 28.39
N LEU A 627 22.74 5.36 28.13
CA LEU A 627 22.80 6.75 28.57
C LEU A 627 21.68 7.60 27.96
N SER A 628 21.25 7.26 26.74
CA SER A 628 20.08 7.90 26.11
C SER A 628 18.80 7.63 26.89
N VAL A 629 18.59 6.38 27.30
CA VAL A 629 17.45 6.00 28.14
C VAL A 629 17.55 6.65 29.52
N TRP A 630 18.74 6.71 30.10
CA TRP A 630 18.97 7.41 31.36
C TRP A 630 18.62 8.90 31.25
N ASN A 631 19.06 9.57 30.18
CA ASN A 631 18.73 10.98 29.95
C ASN A 631 17.20 11.20 29.84
N GLN A 632 16.48 10.28 29.19
CA GLN A 632 15.01 10.33 29.14
C GLN A 632 14.35 10.15 30.51
N VAL A 633 14.91 9.29 31.37
CA VAL A 633 14.45 9.13 32.75
C VAL A 633 14.62 10.43 33.52
N GLU A 634 15.78 11.09 33.43
CA GLU A 634 16.02 12.34 34.17
C GLU A 634 15.14 13.50 33.67
N ILE A 635 14.95 13.64 32.34
CA ILE A 635 14.02 14.62 31.78
C ILE A 635 12.61 14.42 32.34
N ARG A 636 12.14 13.17 32.40
CA ARG A 636 10.79 12.85 32.91
C ARG A 636 10.68 13.06 34.41
N ALA A 637 11.71 12.70 35.17
CA ALA A 637 11.77 12.96 36.60
C ALA A 637 11.63 14.46 36.89
N THR A 638 12.32 15.32 36.13
CA THR A 638 12.18 16.79 36.27
C THR A 638 10.76 17.27 35.98
N ILE A 639 10.13 16.79 34.89
CA ILE A 639 8.76 17.20 34.50
C ILE A 639 7.71 16.74 35.53
N LYS A 640 7.84 15.53 36.08
CA LYS A 640 6.83 14.89 36.94
C LYS A 640 7.09 15.09 38.44
N GLN A 641 7.94 16.05 38.80
CA GLN A 641 8.50 16.27 40.15
C GLN A 641 9.44 15.14 40.56
N ASN A 642 10.72 15.45 40.60
CA ASN A 642 11.77 14.48 40.87
C ASN A 642 11.68 13.99 42.33
N GLY A 643 11.75 12.68 42.55
CA GLY A 643 11.61 12.07 43.87
C GLY A 643 12.17 10.64 43.97
N PRO A 644 12.17 10.07 45.18
CA PRO A 644 12.75 8.74 45.48
C PRO A 644 12.13 7.60 44.67
N GLU A 645 10.92 7.76 44.15
CA GLU A 645 10.26 6.79 43.29
C GLU A 645 11.06 6.45 42.02
N TRP A 646 11.89 7.39 41.53
CA TRP A 646 12.74 7.18 40.35
C TRP A 646 14.04 6.41 40.66
N ASP A 647 14.41 6.27 41.93
CA ASP A 647 15.69 5.66 42.33
C ASP A 647 15.78 4.19 41.89
N GLY A 648 14.65 3.49 41.83
CA GLY A 648 14.59 2.14 41.28
C GLY A 648 15.02 2.07 39.81
N GLN A 649 14.64 3.06 38.98
CA GLN A 649 15.05 3.12 37.58
C GLN A 649 16.54 3.51 37.46
N ARG A 650 16.99 4.50 38.23
CA ARG A 650 18.41 4.90 38.29
C ARG A 650 19.33 3.75 38.72
N ALA A 651 18.90 2.96 39.69
CA ALA A 651 19.64 1.79 40.16
C ALA A 651 19.77 0.72 39.05
N LYS A 652 18.71 0.46 38.28
CA LYS A 652 18.76 -0.46 37.12
C LYS A 652 19.67 0.05 36.02
N LEU A 653 19.62 1.34 35.72
CA LEU A 653 20.49 1.99 34.73
C LEU A 653 21.96 1.85 35.13
N ARG A 654 22.30 2.20 36.37
CA ARG A 654 23.65 2.00 36.92
C ARG A 654 24.11 0.55 36.85
N ALA A 655 23.28 -0.38 37.33
CA ALA A 655 23.60 -1.80 37.34
C ALA A 655 23.74 -2.39 35.92
N THR A 656 23.06 -1.83 34.93
CA THR A 656 23.23 -2.20 33.51
C THR A 656 24.55 -1.67 32.97
N ALA A 657 24.91 -0.42 33.29
CA ALA A 657 26.18 0.17 32.86
C ALA A 657 27.37 -0.60 33.43
N ASP A 658 27.34 -0.96 34.72
CA ASP A 658 28.39 -1.75 35.37
C ASP A 658 28.61 -3.09 34.67
N ARG A 659 27.53 -3.77 34.26
CA ARG A 659 27.59 -5.04 33.52
C ARG A 659 28.10 -4.89 32.10
N LEU A 660 27.72 -3.82 31.38
CA LEU A 660 28.26 -3.53 30.05
C LEU A 660 29.78 -3.32 30.12
N LEU A 661 30.26 -2.57 31.10
CA LEU A 661 31.70 -2.37 31.32
C LEU A 661 32.40 -3.69 31.69
N ALA A 662 31.80 -4.50 32.55
CA ALA A 662 32.33 -5.82 32.90
C ALA A 662 32.38 -6.78 31.70
N ALA A 663 31.44 -6.64 30.75
CA ALA A 663 31.43 -7.38 29.49
C ALA A 663 32.45 -6.87 28.46
N GLY A 664 33.17 -5.78 28.75
CA GLY A 664 34.23 -5.21 27.91
C GLY A 664 33.77 -4.11 26.97
N VAL A 665 32.58 -3.51 27.16
CA VAL A 665 32.17 -2.32 26.41
C VAL A 665 33.07 -1.15 26.81
N PRO A 666 33.74 -0.46 25.85
CA PRO A 666 34.63 0.64 26.17
C PRO A 666 33.89 1.92 26.54
N LEU A 667 34.52 2.76 27.37
CA LEU A 667 34.02 4.09 27.76
C LEU A 667 34.29 5.17 26.71
N THR A 668 35.17 4.91 25.75
CA THR A 668 35.68 5.90 24.79
C THR A 668 35.68 5.35 23.38
N ARG A 669 35.51 6.26 22.42
CA ARG A 669 35.55 5.92 21.00
C ARG A 669 36.96 6.17 20.45
N ALA A 670 37.69 5.09 20.17
CA ALA A 670 39.10 5.18 19.77
C ALA A 670 39.34 5.82 18.39
N ASP A 671 38.36 5.84 17.49
CA ASP A 671 38.46 6.33 16.11
C ASP A 671 37.88 7.75 15.89
N ASP A 672 37.42 8.46 16.94
CA ASP A 672 36.82 9.79 16.82
C ASP A 672 37.84 10.93 17.01
N ALA A 673 38.58 11.22 15.94
CA ALA A 673 39.58 12.29 15.94
C ALA A 673 38.99 13.69 16.21
N THR A 674 37.72 13.90 15.86
CA THR A 674 37.00 15.16 16.01
C THR A 674 36.31 15.33 17.36
N GLY A 675 36.17 14.24 18.15
CA GLY A 675 35.38 14.24 19.38
C GLY A 675 33.89 14.49 19.17
N VAL A 676 33.39 14.33 17.93
CA VAL A 676 32.01 14.59 17.54
C VAL A 676 31.51 13.42 16.70
N THR A 677 30.67 12.59 17.30
CA THR A 677 29.92 11.55 16.60
C THR A 677 28.43 11.76 16.76
N ASN A 678 27.74 12.00 15.63
CA ASN A 678 26.28 12.07 15.62
C ASN A 678 25.71 10.74 16.15
N ASN A 679 24.79 10.84 17.10
CA ASN A 679 24.08 9.80 17.85
C ASN A 679 24.85 9.11 18.98
N ASN A 680 26.00 9.65 19.41
CA ASN A 680 26.73 9.13 20.57
C ASN A 680 26.59 10.04 21.80
N ILE A 681 26.32 9.47 22.97
CA ILE A 681 26.27 10.20 24.24
C ILE A 681 27.54 9.91 25.01
N ALA A 682 28.39 10.92 25.15
CA ALA A 682 29.62 10.83 25.91
C ALA A 682 29.30 10.72 27.41
N PRO A 683 29.86 9.73 28.12
CA PRO A 683 29.57 9.51 29.53
C PRO A 683 29.79 10.75 30.41
N LEU A 684 30.91 11.45 30.23
CA LEU A 684 31.29 12.57 31.10
C LEU A 684 30.52 13.87 30.82
N SER A 685 29.77 13.95 29.71
CA SER A 685 28.92 15.10 29.39
C SER A 685 27.62 15.15 30.21
N LEU A 686 27.29 14.10 30.96
CA LEU A 686 25.99 13.96 31.63
C LEU A 686 26.04 14.40 33.11
N PRO A 687 25.38 15.51 33.48
CA PRO A 687 25.52 16.13 34.80
C PRO A 687 24.76 15.41 35.91
N TRP A 688 23.89 14.47 35.58
CA TRP A 688 23.07 13.71 36.52
C TRP A 688 23.70 12.37 36.94
N LEU A 689 24.84 11.96 36.36
CA LEU A 689 25.56 10.77 36.81
C LEU A 689 25.92 10.88 38.30
N PRO A 690 25.78 9.83 39.12
CA PRO A 690 26.27 9.85 40.50
C PRO A 690 27.77 10.19 40.55
N ASP A 691 28.19 11.02 41.51
CA ASP A 691 29.57 11.52 41.62
C ASP A 691 30.61 10.40 41.73
N ASP A 692 30.25 9.31 42.42
CA ASP A 692 31.10 8.13 42.56
C ASP A 692 31.25 7.36 41.24
N LEU A 693 30.17 7.22 40.47
CA LEU A 693 30.19 6.61 39.14
C LEU A 693 30.98 7.48 38.15
N TYR A 694 30.79 8.80 38.22
CA TYR A 694 31.51 9.77 37.39
C TYR A 694 33.03 9.66 37.60
N ARG A 695 33.46 9.64 38.87
CA ARG A 695 34.87 9.43 39.23
C ARG A 695 35.38 8.06 38.76
N GLN A 696 34.62 7.01 38.98
CA GLN A 696 35.01 5.66 38.56
C GLN A 696 35.21 5.56 37.05
N TRP A 697 34.36 6.21 36.26
CA TRP A 697 34.49 6.21 34.79
C TRP A 697 35.70 7.02 34.33
N LEU A 698 35.98 8.14 34.99
CA LEU A 698 37.19 8.93 34.75
C LEU A 698 38.45 8.10 35.02
N GLU A 699 38.50 7.39 36.16
CA GLU A 699 39.60 6.48 36.52
C GLU A 699 39.75 5.30 35.55
N LYS A 700 38.63 4.80 34.98
CA LYS A 700 38.61 3.74 33.97
C LYS A 700 38.89 4.24 32.55
N GLY A 701 39.24 5.52 32.38
CA GLY A 701 39.70 6.07 31.10
C GLY A 701 38.61 6.68 30.22
N ALA A 702 37.46 7.06 30.78
CA ALA A 702 36.52 7.95 30.09
C ALA A 702 37.23 9.25 29.68
N ASP A 703 36.99 9.72 28.46
CA ASP A 703 37.70 10.86 27.89
C ASP A 703 36.95 12.16 28.18
N ALA A 704 37.59 13.08 28.91
CA ALA A 704 37.01 14.38 29.24
C ALA A 704 36.82 15.29 28.02
N SER A 705 37.38 14.93 26.87
CA SER A 705 37.25 15.66 25.61
C SER A 705 36.22 15.04 24.65
N ASP A 706 35.60 13.90 24.99
CA ASP A 706 34.48 13.36 24.22
C ASP A 706 33.22 14.22 24.44
N ARG A 707 32.56 14.59 23.35
CA ARG A 707 31.44 15.53 23.34
C ARG A 707 30.14 14.77 23.10
N THR A 708 29.05 15.28 23.68
CA THR A 708 27.73 14.66 23.51
C THR A 708 27.11 15.01 22.15
N ASP A 709 26.15 14.21 21.71
CA ASP A 709 25.33 14.56 20.54
C ASP A 709 24.52 15.85 20.76
N LYS A 710 24.58 16.77 19.79
CA LYS A 710 23.91 18.09 19.83
C LYS A 710 22.38 18.05 19.98
N SER A 711 21.73 16.92 19.69
CA SER A 711 20.29 16.73 19.83
C SER A 711 19.87 16.29 21.23
N VAL A 712 20.83 15.86 22.06
CA VAL A 712 20.57 15.52 23.46
C VAL A 712 20.14 16.78 24.19
N ARG A 713 19.04 16.70 24.94
CA ARG A 713 18.59 17.79 25.81
C ARG A 713 19.13 17.57 27.21
N ILE A 714 19.87 18.54 27.71
CA ILE A 714 20.34 18.61 29.10
C ILE A 714 19.70 19.86 29.71
N ASP A 715 18.96 19.67 30.80
CA ASP A 715 18.26 20.79 31.45
C ASP A 715 19.27 21.84 31.94
N GLY A 716 19.00 23.12 31.67
CA GLY A 716 19.93 24.23 31.95
C GLY A 716 21.09 24.42 30.95
N VAL A 717 21.14 23.65 29.86
CA VAL A 717 22.19 23.77 28.82
C VAL A 717 21.57 23.85 27.42
N ALA A 718 21.83 24.96 26.72
CA ALA A 718 21.31 25.16 25.36
C ALA A 718 22.03 24.31 24.30
N ASP A 719 23.35 24.11 24.44
CA ASP A 719 24.18 23.34 23.52
C ASP A 719 24.83 22.16 24.26
N ALA A 720 24.27 20.97 24.13
CA ALA A 720 24.73 19.79 24.86
C ALA A 720 26.05 19.23 24.33
N ASP A 721 26.44 19.59 23.10
CA ASP A 721 27.69 19.17 22.46
C ASP A 721 28.89 20.04 22.86
N ALA A 722 28.78 20.85 23.93
CA ALA A 722 29.91 21.53 24.57
C ALA A 722 30.84 20.56 25.32
N LEU A 723 32.06 21.01 25.64
CA LEU A 723 33.00 20.25 26.48
C LEU A 723 32.35 19.86 27.83
N PRO A 724 32.49 18.61 28.33
CA PRO A 724 32.01 18.18 29.64
C PRO A 724 32.30 19.17 30.78
N LEU A 725 33.51 19.73 30.81
CA LEU A 725 33.92 20.72 31.81
C LEU A 725 33.02 21.96 31.78
N VAL A 726 32.72 22.50 30.60
CA VAL A 726 31.86 23.67 30.42
C VAL A 726 30.41 23.37 30.82
N ILE A 727 29.91 22.17 30.48
CA ILE A 727 28.59 21.70 30.92
C ILE A 727 28.50 21.71 32.46
N MET A 728 29.50 21.14 33.14
CA MET A 728 29.50 21.09 34.61
C MET A 728 29.60 22.48 35.24
N LEU A 729 30.41 23.38 34.68
CA LEU A 729 30.54 24.75 35.16
C LEU A 729 29.23 25.53 34.99
N ARG A 730 28.59 25.48 33.81
CA ARG A 730 27.32 26.16 33.53
C ARG A 730 26.18 25.71 34.46
N LEU A 731 26.20 24.44 34.85
CA LEU A 731 25.21 23.86 35.77
C LEU A 731 25.58 23.99 37.26
N GLY A 732 26.69 24.66 37.60
CA GLY A 732 27.15 24.80 38.97
C GLY A 732 27.57 23.47 39.63
N LYS A 733 27.92 22.45 38.84
CA LYS A 733 28.37 21.13 39.33
C LYS A 733 29.86 21.17 39.70
N GLU A 734 30.19 22.02 40.66
CA GLU A 734 31.54 22.34 41.13
C GLU A 734 32.39 21.10 41.47
N ALA A 735 31.80 20.09 42.13
CA ALA A 735 32.50 18.85 42.47
C ALA A 735 32.98 18.09 41.22
N LYS A 736 32.17 18.02 40.16
CA LYS A 736 32.53 17.32 38.91
C LYS A 736 33.50 18.13 38.07
N ALA A 737 33.32 19.45 38.00
CA ALA A 737 34.29 20.33 37.37
C ALA A 737 35.68 20.19 38.02
N LYS A 738 35.72 20.14 39.36
CA LYS A 738 36.94 19.86 40.11
C LYS A 738 37.54 18.49 39.76
N MET A 739 36.74 17.42 39.70
CA MET A 739 37.23 16.08 39.31
C MET A 739 37.86 16.07 37.91
N LEU A 740 37.23 16.73 36.93
CA LEU A 740 37.77 16.86 35.56
C LEU A 740 39.11 17.59 35.53
N LEU A 741 39.26 18.64 36.33
CA LEU A 741 40.50 19.43 36.42
C LEU A 741 41.62 18.71 37.19
N GLU A 742 41.27 17.96 38.23
CA GLU A 742 42.23 17.25 39.09
C GLU A 742 42.85 16.02 38.44
N HIS A 743 42.09 15.31 37.60
CA HIS A 743 42.62 14.17 36.83
C HIS A 743 43.44 14.58 35.60
N ASP A 744 43.61 15.90 35.35
CA ASP A 744 44.31 16.46 34.18
C ASP A 744 43.94 15.75 32.85
N ALA A 745 42.67 15.35 32.75
CA ALA A 745 42.25 14.14 32.02
C ALA A 745 42.15 14.30 30.50
N GLY A 746 43.17 14.89 29.86
CA GLY A 746 43.18 15.03 28.41
C GLY A 746 42.00 15.84 27.90
N LEU A 747 41.70 16.99 28.54
CA LEU A 747 40.79 18.02 28.00
C LEU A 747 41.12 18.37 26.54
N TYR A 748 42.34 18.03 26.11
CA TYR A 748 42.84 18.07 24.77
C TYR A 748 43.74 16.85 24.50
N ARG A 749 43.38 15.98 23.53
CA ARG A 749 44.21 14.84 23.07
C ARG A 749 44.85 15.03 21.70
N THR A 750 44.27 15.90 20.88
CA THR A 750 44.70 16.16 19.52
C THR A 750 44.75 17.67 19.29
N PRO A 751 45.50 18.13 18.27
CA PRO A 751 45.44 19.50 17.76
C PRO A 751 44.02 20.09 17.71
N TRP A 752 43.09 19.30 17.17
CA TRP A 752 41.68 19.65 16.98
C TRP A 752 40.94 19.78 18.32
N ARG A 753 41.13 18.84 19.24
CA ARG A 753 40.46 18.87 20.56
C ARG A 753 40.95 20.02 21.44
N CYS A 754 42.22 20.41 21.31
CA CYS A 754 42.78 21.59 21.98
C CYS A 754 42.07 22.88 21.56
N GLY A 755 41.94 23.12 20.25
CA GLY A 755 41.25 24.30 19.73
C GLY A 755 39.82 24.45 20.23
N MET A 756 39.05 23.36 20.18
CA MET A 756 37.67 23.34 20.65
C MET A 756 37.55 23.59 22.16
N ALA A 757 38.44 23.02 22.97
CA ALA A 757 38.43 23.24 24.42
C ALA A 757 38.66 24.72 24.76
N VAL A 758 39.60 25.37 24.06
CA VAL A 758 39.84 26.83 24.19
C VAL A 758 38.60 27.62 23.77
N ALA A 759 38.01 27.29 22.62
CA ALA A 759 36.83 27.99 22.11
C ALA A 759 35.65 27.93 23.10
N ASP A 760 35.33 26.75 23.62
CA ASP A 760 34.19 26.58 24.52
C ASP A 760 34.40 27.26 25.87
N VAL A 761 35.61 27.16 26.46
CA VAL A 761 35.89 27.74 27.79
C VAL A 761 35.89 29.26 27.74
N LEU A 762 36.44 29.87 26.68
CA LEU A 762 36.41 31.32 26.52
C LEU A 762 35.01 31.84 26.18
N ALA A 763 34.26 31.11 25.35
CA ALA A 763 32.86 31.46 25.08
C ALA A 763 32.00 31.39 26.34
N TRP A 764 32.18 30.37 27.17
CA TRP A 764 31.52 30.27 28.48
C TRP A 764 31.90 31.43 29.40
N GLN A 765 33.20 31.77 29.49
CA GLN A 765 33.68 32.88 30.32
C GLN A 765 33.06 34.23 29.90
N LEU A 766 32.92 34.47 28.59
CA LEU A 766 32.31 35.69 28.05
C LEU A 766 30.81 35.77 28.34
N ASP A 767 30.10 34.63 28.27
CA ASP A 767 28.65 34.55 28.51
C ASP A 767 28.27 34.73 29.99
N ASP A 768 29.07 34.18 30.92
CA ASP A 768 28.75 34.19 32.35
C ASP A 768 28.75 35.61 32.97
N GLY A 769 29.47 36.57 32.36
CA GLY A 769 29.37 38.02 32.64
C GLY A 769 29.68 38.50 34.06
N GLY A 770 30.00 37.61 35.01
CA GLY A 770 30.24 37.88 36.43
C GLY A 770 31.62 37.41 36.94
N PRO A 771 31.94 37.61 38.24
CA PRO A 771 33.20 37.16 38.82
C PRO A 771 33.27 35.61 38.86
N LEU A 772 34.31 35.05 38.24
CA LEU A 772 34.52 33.61 38.15
C LEU A 772 34.63 32.95 39.53
N SER A 773 34.00 31.77 39.67
CA SER A 773 34.25 30.90 40.82
C SER A 773 35.73 30.46 40.85
N PRO A 774 36.29 30.05 42.01
CA PRO A 774 37.66 29.53 42.07
C PRO A 774 37.92 28.39 41.09
N THR A 775 36.94 27.51 40.90
CA THR A 775 37.00 26.41 39.93
C THR A 775 36.94 26.93 38.49
N GLY A 776 36.07 27.90 38.21
CA GLY A 776 35.99 28.56 36.91
C GLY A 776 37.29 29.25 36.51
N ALA A 777 37.90 30.00 37.43
CA ALA A 777 39.20 30.64 37.22
C ALA A 777 40.31 29.60 36.96
N ARG A 778 40.30 28.48 37.70
CA ARG A 778 41.21 27.36 37.47
C ARG A 778 40.98 26.70 36.10
N ALA A 779 39.74 26.53 35.68
CA ALA A 779 39.39 25.93 34.39
C ALA A 779 39.92 26.77 33.22
N VAL A 780 39.65 28.08 33.22
CA VAL A 780 40.16 29.02 32.21
C VAL A 780 41.68 28.94 32.16
N LYS A 781 42.34 29.04 33.32
CA LYS A 781 43.80 28.99 33.40
C LYS A 781 44.37 27.68 32.86
N GLN A 782 43.89 26.52 33.32
CA GLN A 782 44.43 25.21 32.95
C GLN A 782 44.28 24.92 31.45
N VAL A 783 43.16 25.33 30.84
CA VAL A 783 42.92 25.14 29.40
C VAL A 783 43.81 26.06 28.56
N LEU A 784 43.99 27.33 28.98
CA LEU A 784 44.87 28.27 28.27
C LEU A 784 46.35 27.92 28.43
N ASP A 785 46.80 27.60 29.64
CA ASP A 785 48.18 27.17 29.90
C ASP A 785 48.51 25.89 29.10
N GLY A 786 47.55 24.95 29.07
CA GLY A 786 47.64 23.73 28.27
C GLY A 786 47.75 24.00 26.76
N ALA A 787 46.92 24.90 26.24
CA ALA A 787 46.96 25.28 24.83
C ALA A 787 48.26 25.99 24.44
N ALA A 788 48.80 26.86 25.31
CA ALA A 788 50.07 27.53 25.10
C ALA A 788 51.27 26.54 25.08
N GLY A 789 51.19 25.47 25.88
CA GLY A 789 52.19 24.40 25.89
C GLY A 789 52.08 23.40 24.74
N ALA A 790 50.94 23.36 24.02
CA ALA A 790 50.71 22.41 22.94
C ALA A 790 51.31 22.90 21.61
N ALA A 791 52.28 22.17 21.06
CA ALA A 791 53.01 22.56 19.83
C ALA A 791 52.19 22.52 18.52
N SER A 792 50.88 22.27 18.58
CA SER A 792 50.02 22.12 17.40
C SER A 792 48.53 22.38 17.69
N CYS A 793 48.19 23.19 18.70
CA CYS A 793 46.79 23.52 19.00
C CYS A 793 46.14 24.32 17.84
N ASP A 794 45.04 23.83 17.26
CA ASP A 794 44.36 24.52 16.16
C ASP A 794 43.35 25.55 16.70
N LEU A 795 43.76 26.80 16.83
CA LEU A 795 42.92 27.88 17.35
C LEU A 795 41.85 28.41 16.36
N ASN A 796 41.75 27.85 15.15
CA ASN A 796 40.68 28.23 14.21
C ASN A 796 39.37 27.45 14.44
N GLN A 797 39.38 26.48 15.36
CA GLN A 797 38.18 25.75 15.75
C GLN A 797 37.16 26.68 16.42
N VAL A 798 35.88 26.37 16.21
CA VAL A 798 34.77 27.23 16.63
C VAL A 798 34.08 26.75 17.90
N SER A 799 33.60 27.69 18.70
CA SER A 799 32.83 27.41 19.91
C SER A 799 31.46 26.82 19.58
N ARG A 800 30.98 25.97 20.49
CA ARG A 800 29.61 25.42 20.49
C ARG A 800 28.73 26.02 21.58
N VAL A 801 29.20 27.05 22.28
CA VAL A 801 28.48 27.63 23.43
C VAL A 801 27.72 28.89 23.00
N GLN A 802 26.38 28.93 23.18
CA GLN A 802 25.58 30.14 22.96
C GLN A 802 26.05 31.30 23.86
N PRO A 803 26.01 32.57 23.37
CA PRO A 803 25.61 33.00 22.02
C PRO A 803 26.73 32.94 20.96
N HIS A 804 27.91 32.43 21.33
CA HIS A 804 29.13 32.48 20.51
C HIS A 804 29.30 31.25 19.58
N VAL A 805 28.21 30.57 19.23
CA VAL A 805 28.27 29.41 18.35
C VAL A 805 28.83 29.80 16.99
N GLY A 806 29.86 29.08 16.52
CA GLY A 806 30.52 29.34 15.25
C GLY A 806 31.63 30.40 15.30
N VAL A 807 31.91 30.99 16.46
CA VAL A 807 33.02 31.94 16.65
C VAL A 807 34.31 31.18 16.93
N SER A 808 35.41 31.51 16.24
CA SER A 808 36.68 30.79 16.40
C SER A 808 37.33 31.04 17.76
N ALA A 809 38.13 30.09 18.25
CA ALA A 809 38.92 30.26 19.47
C ALA A 809 39.83 31.50 19.35
N ASN A 810 40.46 31.71 18.20
CA ASN A 810 41.26 32.89 17.88
C ASN A 810 40.47 34.21 18.02
N ASP A 811 39.22 34.25 17.57
CA ASP A 811 38.35 35.42 17.74
C ASP A 811 38.01 35.66 19.22
N LEU A 812 37.69 34.60 19.95
CA LEU A 812 37.34 34.68 21.38
C LEU A 812 38.53 35.12 22.24
N ILE A 813 39.74 34.62 21.94
CA ILE A 813 40.98 35.06 22.60
C ILE A 813 41.16 36.57 22.45
N ARG A 814 40.93 37.12 21.24
CA ARG A 814 40.99 38.57 21.00
C ARG A 814 39.94 39.34 21.81
N GLN A 815 38.74 38.80 21.96
CA GLN A 815 37.66 39.44 22.72
C GLN A 815 37.93 39.47 24.23
N VAL A 816 38.52 38.39 24.79
CA VAL A 816 38.88 38.31 26.22
C VAL A 816 40.17 39.08 26.53
N GLY A 817 40.95 39.45 25.51
CA GLY A 817 42.19 40.21 25.68
C GLY A 817 43.36 39.37 26.19
N VAL A 818 43.37 38.07 25.92
CA VAL A 818 44.45 37.15 26.31
C VAL A 818 45.46 37.02 25.16
N ALA A 819 46.75 36.93 25.49
CA ALA A 819 47.79 36.60 24.51
C ALA A 819 48.14 35.10 24.60
N LEU A 820 47.83 34.35 23.54
CA LEU A 820 48.16 32.92 23.44
C LEU A 820 49.11 32.71 22.24
N THR A 821 50.32 32.20 22.48
CA THR A 821 51.28 31.87 21.42
C THR A 821 51.44 30.36 21.34
N VAL A 822 50.79 29.75 20.35
CA VAL A 822 50.90 28.31 20.06
C VAL A 822 51.95 28.13 18.97
N THR A 823 52.89 27.20 19.15
CA THR A 823 53.88 26.90 18.12
C THR A 823 53.19 26.26 16.92
N ALA A 824 53.46 26.73 15.70
CA ALA A 824 52.94 26.07 14.50
C ALA A 824 53.59 24.68 14.35
N PRO A 825 52.85 23.66 13.89
CA PRO A 825 53.46 22.37 13.56
C PRO A 825 54.54 22.57 12.51
N LYS A 826 55.73 22.02 12.74
CA LYS A 826 56.82 21.99 11.76
C LYS A 826 56.47 21.14 10.56
#